data_AF-A0A432R5G5-F1
#
_entry.id   AF-A0A432R5G5-F1
#
_cell.length_a   1.000
_cell.length_b   1.000
_cell.length_c   1.000
_cell.angle_alpha   90.00
_cell.angle_beta   90.00
_cell.angle_gamma   90.00
#
_symmetry.space_group_name_H-M   'P 1'
#
loop_
_entity.id
_entity.type
_entity.pdbx_description
1 polymer ?
#
loop_
_entity_poly.entity_id
_entity_poly.type
_entity_poly.pdbx_seq_one_letter_code
_entity_poly.pdbx_strand_id
1 'polypeptide(L)'
;MKNEKYKTIEKIKGKWLLPFGLILMIAGLVFLINTYSQTNKKCTQEKSEINCSSCFSHLQDEEKWLNRIYQTIGLKPGECIAPSDSVSPCQLRCAPTKQELKMARIAWKYFQNNFQKKTGLTNAAHKFPSAATWDWANGVFAMYAARKFCLIDQTEFERMMNKFLTGMQKLPLFNNELPNKTYNTITAKMTNYVNKPVKDGIGWSAADLARLLSSLNLIEQCEPTLAPQVEKLTLRFRYCRALSVEGDLYGGTFRDGKLTIAHEALTGYEEYLARGYELWGHNAKEARSYKFVKEQEVYGVKIPTDTRPFFSNFVESEPFWYLGFEYGVDDPESGHYIKNMYKVQEERYKHTGQLTAVTEDNIDRRPYFLFNTVFTHGEPWKTINQMGEDYDEYKTVSTKAGIGMRYLFNTPYANKVYNYLKNNYDPKKGYYAGIYEKIPGPNRAMTLNTNAIILEAMLSSKMGPLQKVHKVESRGIYDYYRNNINNFRCLPTDKKPDILEPFSPDMVDHNDSDCNCCGSKDKKAAKIAWSYFENNYHPETGLVNGVNKYSIIRPEHIGKTILATIAAREMDIIYPGTFDERMGKLIATLKKMKLYHNELPNLYYSAKTGQMVTISGKPTKMGNGWDLYSIAQLMTGLYYLQRDYPKYREDVFKIVAKWNFKRALLKDGMQDRWFNGKDKGGFTPIKDPAKEYYIHTALKLFNIPSYSHFVDERNLDYTAPYLHEVPMGFKHRVTNGESYLWSMIELPYYLKYKHYSSNIYLTLKDRYTITGKLATSTEEALDRKPRWIENDIYNNGKLWSDRNRDGKSVRKRKLISTKAAFIYDALYGYTDDYAKKLMEHVSDLYKEGYGWYGGRYVELDQPNRSLNIFTNAAVLEALYYKKVGNFYYARSPKLYDKIRLHHVDRADAYYIESYPIELRYDAQKLMESLSDEPVVRIVRKGMDFVVRVGVFDTKEEAEEYLNSLTVNIPGAHITHSAVHSDNFMLANHFYKYEYHRPYENEIIATENRPYALFLPRYQAMMKKKKLVHTKKSSKSKKHTKKK
;
A
#
# COMPACT_ATOMS: atom_id res chain seq x y z
N MET A 1 43.55 -38.42 1.64
CA MET A 1 44.64 -39.22 1.06
C MET A 1 45.52 -38.34 0.20
N LYS A 2 46.76 -38.11 0.65
CA LYS A 2 47.92 -37.74 -0.17
C LYS A 2 48.29 -38.92 -1.07
N ASN A 3 48.83 -38.68 -2.27
CA ASN A 3 50.27 -38.78 -2.50
C ASN A 3 50.72 -38.25 -3.87
N GLU A 4 51.80 -37.46 -3.78
CA GLU A 4 52.90 -37.05 -4.70
C GLU A 4 52.95 -37.60 -6.14
N LYS A 5 53.49 -36.90 -7.16
CA LYS A 5 54.91 -36.50 -7.33
C LYS A 5 55.11 -35.46 -8.47
N TYR A 6 55.87 -34.35 -8.27
CA TYR A 6 57.23 -34.01 -8.82
C TYR A 6 57.28 -33.67 -10.35
N LYS A 7 58.08 -32.74 -10.94
CA LYS A 7 59.25 -31.93 -10.54
C LYS A 7 59.59 -30.85 -11.62
N THR A 8 59.84 -29.63 -11.14
CA THR A 8 60.94 -28.65 -11.36
C THR A 8 61.85 -28.63 -12.63
N ILE A 9 61.80 -27.48 -13.33
CA ILE A 9 62.85 -26.48 -13.74
C ILE A 9 64.26 -26.93 -14.21
N GLU A 10 64.66 -26.55 -15.44
CA GLU A 10 65.82 -25.66 -15.76
C GLU A 10 66.00 -25.36 -17.29
N LYS A 11 66.54 -24.16 -17.59
CA LYS A 11 67.43 -23.74 -18.71
C LYS A 11 66.94 -23.29 -20.12
N ILE A 12 66.81 -21.95 -20.25
CA ILE A 12 67.59 -20.98 -21.10
C ILE A 12 67.92 -21.33 -22.58
N LYS A 13 67.47 -20.51 -23.56
CA LYS A 13 68.28 -19.61 -24.45
C LYS A 13 67.50 -18.96 -25.62
N GLY A 14 67.72 -17.63 -25.80
CA GLY A 14 67.53 -16.84 -27.04
C GLY A 14 66.55 -15.66 -26.90
N LYS A 15 66.93 -14.45 -26.42
CA LYS A 15 67.65 -13.31 -27.08
C LYS A 15 66.90 -12.63 -28.26
N TRP A 16 66.84 -11.29 -28.47
CA TRP A 16 67.34 -10.04 -27.83
C TRP A 16 66.70 -8.80 -28.57
N LEU A 17 66.71 -7.62 -27.92
CA LEU A 17 66.73 -6.20 -28.42
C LEU A 17 65.45 -5.31 -28.60
N LEU A 18 65.09 -4.59 -27.52
CA LEU A 18 65.17 -3.11 -27.21
C LEU A 18 65.12 -2.01 -28.33
N PRO A 19 64.83 -0.70 -28.02
CA PRO A 19 64.83 0.01 -26.70
C PRO A 19 63.55 0.83 -26.37
N PHE A 20 63.10 0.91 -25.10
CA PHE A 20 63.50 1.78 -23.98
C PHE A 20 63.23 3.29 -24.19
N GLY A 21 62.16 3.80 -23.57
CA GLY A 21 61.95 5.24 -23.47
C GLY A 21 60.58 5.74 -22.99
N LEU A 22 59.63 4.94 -22.53
CA LEU A 22 58.39 5.46 -21.93
C LEU A 22 57.69 4.28 -21.25
N ILE A 23 57.57 4.29 -19.93
CA ILE A 23 56.73 3.46 -19.02
C ILE A 23 57.52 3.31 -17.70
N LEU A 24 57.79 4.45 -17.09
CA LEU A 24 58.06 4.58 -15.65
C LEU A 24 57.22 5.75 -15.08
N MET A 25 56.05 6.01 -15.71
CA MET A 25 55.23 7.19 -15.41
C MET A 25 53.72 6.92 -15.32
N ILE A 26 53.26 5.70 -14.99
CA ILE A 26 51.81 5.44 -14.80
C ILE A 26 51.49 4.61 -13.53
N ALA A 27 52.48 4.31 -12.67
CA ALA A 27 52.21 3.76 -11.33
C ALA A 27 52.35 4.79 -10.19
N GLY A 28 52.70 6.05 -10.51
CA GLY A 28 52.86 7.15 -9.55
C GLY A 28 51.78 8.23 -9.59
N LEU A 29 50.72 8.07 -10.40
CA LEU A 29 49.76 9.16 -10.69
C LEU A 29 48.33 8.93 -10.15
N VAL A 30 48.13 7.94 -9.28
CA VAL A 30 46.83 7.70 -8.60
C VAL A 30 46.86 8.06 -7.11
N PHE A 31 48.02 8.49 -6.58
CA PHE A 31 48.14 8.92 -5.17
C PHE A 31 48.31 10.44 -4.97
N LEU A 32 48.14 11.26 -6.04
CA LEU A 32 48.38 12.72 -5.99
C LEU A 32 47.28 13.58 -6.67
N ILE A 33 46.06 13.06 -6.86
CA ILE A 33 44.89 13.88 -7.24
C ILE A 33 43.73 13.65 -6.26
N ASN A 34 44.00 13.80 -4.96
CA ASN A 34 42.92 13.92 -3.97
C ASN A 34 43.21 14.95 -2.87
N THR A 35 44.14 15.86 -3.14
CA THR A 35 44.48 16.98 -2.27
C THR A 35 44.67 18.24 -3.12
N TYR A 36 43.58 18.83 -3.62
CA TYR A 36 43.47 20.27 -3.90
C TYR A 36 42.03 20.65 -4.27
N SER A 37 41.16 20.75 -3.26
CA SER A 37 40.12 21.77 -3.20
C SER A 37 39.77 21.98 -1.72
N GLN A 38 40.79 22.40 -0.96
CA GLN A 38 40.60 23.12 0.28
C GLN A 38 41.46 24.37 0.17
N THR A 39 40.82 25.50 -0.12
CA THR A 39 41.22 26.79 0.44
C THR A 39 40.04 27.75 0.36
N ASN A 40 39.80 28.42 1.48
CA ASN A 40 38.96 29.61 1.68
C ASN A 40 37.44 29.42 1.75
N LYS A 41 36.99 28.83 2.86
CA LYS A 41 36.17 29.62 3.80
C LYS A 41 36.71 29.40 5.22
N LYS A 42 37.37 30.42 5.76
CA LYS A 42 37.45 30.62 7.22
C LYS A 42 36.00 30.75 7.72
N CYS A 43 35.39 29.63 8.09
CA CYS A 43 34.30 29.65 9.05
C CYS A 43 34.95 29.68 10.42
N THR A 44 34.92 30.85 11.05
CA THR A 44 34.94 30.97 12.50
C THR A 44 33.83 30.08 13.06
N GLN A 45 34.19 28.86 13.45
CA GLN A 45 33.28 27.94 14.12
C GLN A 45 33.40 28.19 15.63
N GLU A 46 32.88 29.32 16.08
CA GLU A 46 32.31 29.39 17.42
C GLU A 46 30.93 28.72 17.33
N LYS A 47 30.90 27.40 17.58
CA LYS A 47 29.64 26.72 17.94
C LYS A 47 29.85 26.11 19.31
N SER A 48 29.29 26.78 20.31
CA SER A 48 29.16 26.32 21.69
C SER A 48 28.17 25.16 21.76
N GLU A 49 28.52 23.97 21.27
CA GLU A 49 27.73 22.77 21.55
C GLU A 49 27.98 22.30 22.99
N ILE A 50 26.91 22.29 23.80
CA ILE A 50 26.92 21.77 25.18
C ILE A 50 27.28 20.29 25.16
N ASN A 51 28.52 19.97 25.54
CA ASN A 51 29.03 18.60 25.57
C ASN A 51 28.72 17.95 26.94
N CYS A 52 27.57 17.27 27.07
CA CYS A 52 27.21 16.52 28.31
C CYS A 52 28.06 15.24 28.55
N SER A 53 29.12 14.98 27.78
CA SER A 53 29.95 13.75 27.91
C SER A 53 30.65 13.56 29.27
N SER A 54 30.71 14.61 30.09
CA SER A 54 31.32 14.50 31.41
C SER A 54 30.35 13.95 32.49
N CYS A 55 29.04 13.99 32.31
CA CYS A 55 28.11 13.57 33.35
C CYS A 55 27.93 12.05 33.38
N PHE A 56 28.69 11.31 34.23
CA PHE A 56 28.21 10.27 35.16
C PHE A 56 29.32 9.32 35.64
N SER A 57 29.52 9.28 36.97
CA SER A 57 29.78 8.07 37.76
C SER A 57 29.37 8.36 39.22
N HIS A 58 28.88 7.35 39.93
CA HIS A 58 28.49 7.33 41.34
C HIS A 58 28.86 8.56 42.19
N LEU A 59 27.89 9.46 42.44
CA LEU A 59 28.04 10.50 43.46
C LEU A 59 26.85 10.46 44.41
N GLN A 60 27.13 10.15 45.67
CA GLN A 60 26.22 10.23 46.81
C GLN A 60 25.87 11.69 47.20
N ASP A 61 26.36 12.67 46.43
CA ASP A 61 26.30 14.10 46.72
C ASP A 61 25.49 14.83 45.64
N GLU A 62 24.25 15.18 45.98
CA GLU A 62 23.28 15.85 45.09
C GLU A 62 23.78 17.23 44.62
N GLU A 63 24.57 17.92 45.44
CA GLU A 63 25.06 19.26 45.15
C GLU A 63 26.17 19.25 44.10
N LYS A 64 27.09 18.27 44.17
CA LYS A 64 28.10 18.05 43.12
C LYS A 64 27.46 17.70 41.77
N TRP A 65 26.42 16.88 41.77
CA TRP A 65 25.70 16.53 40.54
C TRP A 65 25.01 17.76 39.92
N LEU A 66 24.31 18.55 40.73
CA LEU A 66 23.67 19.79 40.27
C LEU A 66 24.69 20.77 39.69
N ASN A 67 25.81 21.01 40.40
CA ASN A 67 26.85 21.92 39.94
C ASN A 67 27.42 21.50 38.58
N ARG A 68 27.66 20.21 38.36
CA ARG A 68 28.16 19.69 37.09
C ARG A 68 27.16 19.88 35.94
N ILE A 69 25.86 19.72 36.21
CA ILE A 69 24.83 19.94 35.20
C ILE A 69 24.76 21.41 34.80
N TYR A 70 24.74 22.33 35.75
CA TYR A 70 24.70 23.77 35.43
C TYR A 70 25.99 24.24 34.75
N GLN A 71 27.15 23.68 35.11
CA GLN A 71 28.39 23.89 34.36
C GLN A 71 28.30 23.38 32.92
N THR A 72 27.64 22.24 32.71
CA THR A 72 27.46 21.66 31.38
C THR A 72 26.49 22.50 30.55
N ILE A 73 25.35 22.88 31.11
CA ILE A 73 24.34 23.73 30.45
C ILE A 73 24.90 25.14 30.19
N GLY A 74 25.82 25.61 31.02
CA GLY A 74 26.41 26.94 30.91
C GLY A 74 25.53 28.07 31.47
N LEU A 75 24.51 27.73 32.26
CA LEU A 75 23.54 28.67 32.85
C LEU A 75 23.30 28.32 34.32
N LYS A 76 23.05 29.33 35.16
CA LYS A 76 22.67 29.16 36.57
C LYS A 76 21.25 28.56 36.68
N PRO A 77 20.89 27.95 37.83
CA PRO A 77 19.56 27.40 38.04
C PRO A 77 18.44 28.40 37.74
N GLY A 78 17.56 28.09 36.78
CA GLY A 78 16.44 28.96 36.40
C GLY A 78 16.82 30.19 35.57
N GLU A 79 18.10 30.38 35.26
CA GLU A 79 18.56 31.47 34.40
C GLU A 79 18.08 31.26 32.97
N CYS A 80 17.58 32.33 32.36
CA CYS A 80 17.14 32.37 30.97
C CYS A 80 17.95 33.39 30.20
N ILE A 81 18.28 33.07 28.96
CA ILE A 81 18.86 34.01 28.00
C ILE A 81 17.77 34.53 27.08
N ALA A 82 17.88 35.80 26.69
CA ALA A 82 16.96 36.43 25.76
C ALA A 82 16.99 35.68 24.41
N PRO A 83 15.87 35.58 23.68
CA PRO A 83 15.87 35.08 22.32
C PRO A 83 16.81 35.95 21.45
N SER A 84 17.87 35.36 20.91
CA SER A 84 18.78 36.01 19.96
C SER A 84 19.12 35.04 18.82
N ASP A 85 19.49 35.59 17.67
CA ASP A 85 19.90 34.80 16.49
C ASP A 85 21.20 33.99 16.72
N SER A 86 21.92 34.26 17.82
CA SER A 86 23.18 33.59 18.16
C SER A 86 23.01 32.29 18.94
N VAL A 87 21.83 32.02 19.51
CA VAL A 87 21.55 30.79 20.28
C VAL A 87 20.87 29.78 19.37
N SER A 88 21.50 28.62 19.18
CA SER A 88 20.89 27.55 18.38
C SER A 88 19.51 27.20 18.94
N PRO A 89 18.47 27.14 18.10
CA PRO A 89 17.12 26.78 18.55
C PRO A 89 17.05 25.42 19.25
N CYS A 90 17.99 24.51 18.95
CA CYS A 90 18.09 23.19 19.58
C CYS A 90 18.77 23.21 20.97
N GLN A 91 19.16 24.38 21.49
CA GLN A 91 19.73 24.55 22.82
C GLN A 91 18.69 24.98 23.85
N LEU A 92 18.99 24.71 25.12
CA LEU A 92 18.20 25.24 26.22
C LEU A 92 18.39 26.77 26.29
N ARG A 93 17.29 27.51 26.24
CA ARG A 93 17.26 28.97 26.50
C ARG A 93 17.13 29.28 27.98
N CYS A 94 16.56 28.36 28.73
CA CYS A 94 16.47 28.45 30.18
C CYS A 94 17.03 27.20 30.82
N ALA A 95 17.91 27.35 31.82
CA ALA A 95 18.28 26.22 32.66
C ALA A 95 17.08 25.79 33.52
N PRO A 96 16.82 24.48 33.66
CA PRO A 96 15.85 24.00 34.63
C PRO A 96 16.24 24.41 36.04
N THR A 97 15.28 24.69 36.91
CA THR A 97 15.53 24.90 38.34
C THR A 97 15.89 23.57 39.02
N LYS A 98 16.42 23.64 40.26
CA LYS A 98 16.69 22.44 41.07
C LYS A 98 15.45 21.56 41.24
N GLN A 99 14.27 22.18 41.43
CA GLN A 99 13.01 21.46 41.53
C GLN A 99 12.67 20.76 40.22
N GLU A 100 12.81 21.43 39.08
CA GLU A 100 12.53 20.86 37.76
C GLU A 100 13.46 19.69 37.43
N LEU A 101 14.76 19.79 37.75
CA LEU A 101 15.69 18.66 37.60
C LEU A 101 15.31 17.47 38.48
N LYS A 102 14.84 17.71 39.71
CA LYS A 102 14.31 16.63 40.57
C LYS A 102 13.08 15.98 39.93
N MET A 103 12.15 16.79 39.42
CA MET A 103 10.97 16.28 38.73
C MET A 103 11.35 15.47 37.48
N ALA A 104 12.26 15.99 36.66
CA ALA A 104 12.74 15.32 35.46
C ALA A 104 13.43 13.98 35.78
N ARG A 105 14.25 13.91 36.84
CA ARG A 105 14.83 12.65 37.32
C ARG A 105 13.78 11.62 37.73
N ILE A 106 12.74 12.05 38.43
CA ILE A 106 11.64 11.17 38.86
C ILE A 106 10.88 10.66 37.64
N ALA A 107 10.49 11.54 36.71
CA ALA A 107 9.80 11.15 35.48
C ALA A 107 10.66 10.20 34.63
N TRP A 108 11.96 10.48 34.49
CA TRP A 108 12.91 9.61 33.79
C TRP A 108 13.06 8.24 34.44
N LYS A 109 12.78 8.11 35.74
CA LYS A 109 12.82 6.81 36.43
C LYS A 109 11.83 5.82 35.84
N TYR A 110 10.70 6.29 35.32
CA TYR A 110 9.76 5.45 34.57
C TYR A 110 10.43 4.80 33.37
N PHE A 111 11.18 5.58 32.57
CA PHE A 111 11.89 5.08 31.39
C PHE A 111 12.94 4.05 31.75
N GLN A 112 13.77 4.34 32.76
CA GLN A 112 14.79 3.40 33.24
C GLN A 112 14.20 2.04 33.63
N ASN A 113 12.98 2.04 34.18
CA ASN A 113 12.30 0.83 34.64
C ASN A 113 11.53 0.07 33.54
N ASN A 114 11.22 0.73 32.41
CA ASN A 114 10.29 0.19 31.40
C ASN A 114 10.87 0.12 29.98
N PHE A 115 12.10 0.61 29.75
CA PHE A 115 12.79 0.52 28.46
C PHE A 115 13.35 -0.89 28.21
N GLN A 116 12.97 -1.50 27.09
CA GLN A 116 13.37 -2.85 26.71
C GLN A 116 14.68 -2.83 25.93
N LYS A 117 15.80 -3.07 26.61
CA LYS A 117 17.15 -3.02 26.01
C LYS A 117 17.30 -3.85 24.72
N LYS A 118 16.58 -4.98 24.59
CA LYS A 118 16.67 -5.88 23.43
C LYS A 118 15.98 -5.33 22.18
N THR A 119 14.85 -4.65 22.33
CA THR A 119 14.02 -4.15 21.22
C THR A 119 14.14 -2.66 21.02
N GLY A 120 14.56 -1.90 22.04
CA GLY A 120 14.56 -0.44 22.05
C GLY A 120 13.20 0.19 22.33
N LEU A 121 12.20 -0.60 22.74
CA LEU A 121 10.81 -0.15 22.94
C LEU A 121 10.52 0.07 24.43
N THR A 122 9.61 0.98 24.75
CA THR A 122 9.23 1.28 26.15
C THR A 122 7.79 0.85 26.41
N ASN A 123 7.51 0.30 27.60
CA ASN A 123 6.14 -0.08 28.00
C ASN A 123 5.25 1.16 28.18
N ALA A 124 4.03 1.12 27.64
CA ALA A 124 3.03 2.17 27.81
C ALA A 124 2.54 2.30 29.25
N ALA A 125 2.39 1.17 29.96
CA ALA A 125 2.07 1.13 31.38
C ALA A 125 3.10 0.29 32.14
N HIS A 126 3.39 0.68 33.39
CA HIS A 126 4.39 0.00 34.20
C HIS A 126 4.00 -1.48 34.42
N LYS A 127 4.96 -2.40 34.22
CA LYS A 127 4.78 -3.86 34.28
C LYS A 127 3.80 -4.44 33.25
N PHE A 128 3.36 -3.67 32.27
CA PHE A 128 2.55 -4.15 31.16
C PHE A 128 3.34 -4.01 29.86
N PRO A 129 3.96 -5.09 29.33
CA PRO A 129 4.87 -5.00 28.20
C PRO A 129 4.13 -4.86 26.86
N SER A 130 3.35 -3.79 26.72
CA SER A 130 2.59 -3.40 25.53
C SER A 130 2.72 -1.91 25.32
N ALA A 131 2.69 -1.48 24.06
CA ALA A 131 2.64 -0.08 23.68
C ALA A 131 2.11 0.11 22.26
N ALA A 132 1.52 1.28 22.04
CA ALA A 132 1.14 1.79 20.74
C ALA A 132 2.27 2.65 20.14
N THR A 133 2.10 3.10 18.89
CA THR A 133 3.11 3.97 18.28
C THR A 133 3.09 5.38 18.89
N TRP A 134 1.91 5.83 19.36
CA TRP A 134 1.74 7.05 20.16
C TRP A 134 2.64 7.09 21.40
N ASP A 135 2.64 6.01 22.17
CA ASP A 135 3.42 5.87 23.39
C ASP A 135 4.92 6.07 23.13
N TRP A 136 5.43 5.51 22.04
CA TRP A 136 6.83 5.62 21.68
C TRP A 136 7.21 6.99 21.12
N ALA A 137 6.29 7.70 20.48
CA ALA A 137 6.50 9.09 20.10
C ALA A 137 6.73 9.97 21.34
N ASN A 138 5.90 9.80 22.37
CA ASN A 138 6.11 10.45 23.67
C ASN A 138 7.43 10.00 24.30
N GLY A 139 7.79 8.73 24.10
CA GLY A 139 9.09 8.20 24.46
C GLY A 139 10.28 8.94 23.84
N VAL A 140 10.17 9.33 22.57
CA VAL A 140 11.21 10.07 21.83
C VAL A 140 11.42 11.46 22.42
N PHE A 141 10.35 12.22 22.67
CA PHE A 141 10.46 13.53 23.34
C PHE A 141 11.13 13.42 24.71
N ALA A 142 10.77 12.41 25.50
CA ALA A 142 11.34 12.21 26.82
C ALA A 142 12.82 11.80 26.79
N MET A 143 13.25 10.96 25.83
CA MET A 143 14.68 10.62 25.65
C MET A 143 15.49 11.87 25.29
N TYR A 144 14.93 12.73 24.43
CA TYR A 144 15.55 13.98 24.05
C TYR A 144 15.62 14.97 25.22
N ALA A 145 14.53 15.11 25.99
CA ALA A 145 14.51 15.91 27.22
C ALA A 145 15.52 15.42 28.26
N ALA A 146 15.62 14.09 28.45
CA ALA A 146 16.59 13.49 29.37
C ALA A 146 18.03 13.84 28.99
N ARG A 147 18.36 13.87 27.70
CA ARG A 147 19.66 14.36 27.25
C ARG A 147 19.82 15.86 27.50
N LYS A 148 18.84 16.69 27.14
CA LYS A 148 18.96 18.15 27.30
C LYS A 148 19.11 18.57 28.76
N PHE A 149 18.48 17.85 29.67
CA PHE A 149 18.63 18.04 31.11
C PHE A 149 19.85 17.29 31.70
N CYS A 150 20.74 16.77 30.86
CA CYS A 150 21.89 15.92 31.19
C CYS A 150 21.57 14.82 32.23
N LEU A 151 20.38 14.21 32.16
CA LEU A 151 20.02 12.99 32.91
C LEU A 151 20.67 11.74 32.31
N ILE A 152 21.03 11.83 31.03
CA ILE A 152 21.85 10.90 30.26
C ILE A 152 22.80 11.71 29.37
N ASP A 153 23.93 11.14 29.01
CA ASP A 153 24.90 11.77 28.10
C ASP A 153 24.55 11.54 26.62
N GLN A 154 25.34 12.13 25.73
CA GLN A 154 25.20 11.98 24.27
C GLN A 154 25.24 10.51 23.84
N THR A 155 26.23 9.78 24.33
CA THR A 155 26.51 8.40 23.93
C THR A 155 25.36 7.48 24.29
N GLU A 156 24.82 7.61 25.50
CA GLU A 156 23.69 6.84 25.98
C GLU A 156 22.40 7.21 25.23
N PHE A 157 22.17 8.50 24.97
CA PHE A 157 21.06 8.96 24.14
C PHE A 157 21.10 8.34 22.74
N GLU A 158 22.23 8.45 22.03
CA GLU A 158 22.39 7.87 20.70
C GLU A 158 22.26 6.35 20.73
N ARG A 159 22.81 5.68 21.75
CA ARG A 159 22.67 4.23 21.92
C ARG A 159 21.20 3.83 22.08
N MET A 160 20.43 4.57 22.89
CA MET A 160 19.00 4.32 23.08
C MET A 160 18.20 4.61 21.81
N MET A 161 18.43 5.75 21.15
CA MET A 161 17.75 6.15 19.92
C MET A 161 18.06 5.22 18.75
N ASN A 162 19.32 4.86 18.53
CA ASN A 162 19.72 3.88 17.51
C ASN A 162 19.03 2.54 17.73
N LYS A 163 18.92 2.12 19.01
CA LYS A 163 18.24 0.87 19.35
C LYS A 163 16.74 0.94 19.09
N PHE A 164 16.10 2.05 19.44
CA PHE A 164 14.70 2.33 19.15
C PHE A 164 14.43 2.36 17.64
N LEU A 165 15.17 3.17 16.86
CA LEU A 165 15.00 3.30 15.41
C LEU A 165 15.24 1.98 14.68
N THR A 166 16.30 1.24 15.04
CA THR A 166 16.56 -0.09 14.48
C THR A 166 15.46 -1.10 14.86
N GLY A 167 14.91 -1.02 16.07
CA GLY A 167 13.79 -1.82 16.52
C GLY A 167 12.54 -1.54 15.70
N MET A 168 12.18 -0.26 15.58
CA MET A 168 11.04 0.22 14.80
C MET A 168 11.14 -0.19 13.33
N GLN A 169 12.31 -0.04 12.70
CA GLN A 169 12.55 -0.44 11.30
C GLN A 169 12.36 -1.95 11.06
N LYS A 170 12.45 -2.79 12.11
CA LYS A 170 12.25 -4.25 12.03
C LYS A 170 10.85 -4.70 12.47
N LEU A 171 10.01 -3.79 12.96
CA LEU A 171 8.66 -4.14 13.41
C LEU A 171 7.83 -4.72 12.24
N PRO A 172 7.12 -5.83 12.44
CA PRO A 172 6.10 -6.26 11.49
C PRO A 172 5.01 -5.18 11.41
N LEU A 173 4.61 -4.80 10.21
CA LEU A 173 3.56 -3.82 9.97
C LEU A 173 2.22 -4.56 9.71
N PHE A 174 1.11 -3.93 10.06
CA PHE A 174 -0.19 -4.38 9.58
C PHE A 174 -0.20 -4.27 8.05
N ASN A 175 -0.52 -5.36 7.37
CA ASN A 175 -0.50 -5.43 5.90
C ASN A 175 0.82 -5.10 5.19
N ASN A 176 1.96 -5.10 5.89
CA ASN A 176 3.23 -4.52 5.39
C ASN A 176 3.10 -3.04 4.99
N GLU A 177 2.13 -2.32 5.56
CA GLU A 177 1.80 -0.95 5.15
C GLU A 177 2.01 0.06 6.26
N LEU A 178 1.41 -0.18 7.43
CA LEU A 178 1.42 0.76 8.54
C LEU A 178 1.64 0.05 9.89
N PRO A 179 2.13 0.75 10.93
CA PRO A 179 2.23 0.17 12.26
C PRO A 179 0.87 -0.37 12.73
N ASN A 180 0.89 -1.55 13.35
CA ASN A 180 -0.27 -2.08 14.05
C ASN A 180 -0.61 -1.21 15.26
N LYS A 181 -1.88 -1.14 15.66
CA LYS A 181 -2.30 -0.29 16.80
C LYS A 181 -1.58 -0.62 18.13
N THR A 182 -1.16 -1.87 18.37
CA THR A 182 -0.35 -2.20 19.56
C THR A 182 0.70 -3.29 19.31
N TYR A 183 1.77 -3.28 20.10
CA TYR A 183 2.83 -4.26 20.06
C TYR A 183 3.24 -4.71 21.45
N ASN A 184 3.74 -5.93 21.55
CA ASN A 184 4.46 -6.39 22.72
C ASN A 184 5.88 -5.79 22.72
N THR A 185 6.24 -5.05 23.76
CA THR A 185 7.51 -4.30 23.80
C THR A 185 8.73 -5.20 23.96
N ILE A 186 8.60 -6.38 24.56
CA ILE A 186 9.69 -7.33 24.78
C ILE A 186 10.02 -8.10 23.49
N THR A 187 8.99 -8.47 22.73
CA THR A 187 9.13 -9.34 21.55
C THR A 187 9.02 -8.61 20.21
N ALA A 188 8.56 -7.36 20.22
CA ALA A 188 8.29 -6.55 19.03
C ALA A 188 7.23 -7.19 18.08
N LYS A 189 6.36 -8.05 18.61
CA LYS A 189 5.27 -8.70 17.84
C LYS A 189 3.98 -7.91 17.95
N MET A 190 3.17 -7.92 16.88
CA MET A 190 1.84 -7.32 16.87
C MET A 190 0.94 -7.97 17.92
N THR A 191 0.21 -7.15 18.66
CA THR A 191 -0.76 -7.58 19.68
C THR A 191 -2.10 -6.87 19.50
N ASN A 192 -3.11 -7.35 20.23
CA ASN A 192 -4.31 -6.57 20.51
C ASN A 192 -4.13 -5.73 21.79
N TYR A 193 -5.13 -4.92 22.15
CA TYR A 193 -5.08 -4.03 23.32
C TYR A 193 -4.85 -4.73 24.67
N VAL A 194 -5.15 -6.02 24.78
CA VAL A 194 -4.88 -6.83 25.99
C VAL A 194 -3.52 -7.55 25.92
N ASN A 195 -2.62 -7.10 25.03
CA ASN A 195 -1.27 -7.64 24.81
C ASN A 195 -1.22 -9.13 24.41
N LYS A 196 -2.30 -9.64 23.78
CA LYS A 196 -2.28 -10.99 23.20
C LYS A 196 -1.72 -10.92 21.78
N PRO A 197 -0.74 -11.78 21.41
CA PRO A 197 -0.23 -11.85 20.05
C PRO A 197 -1.34 -12.09 19.03
N VAL A 198 -1.36 -11.29 17.98
CA VAL A 198 -2.25 -11.45 16.84
C VAL A 198 -1.40 -11.54 15.59
N LYS A 199 -1.49 -12.66 14.87
CA LYS A 199 -0.74 -12.86 13.63
C LYS A 199 -1.08 -11.77 12.61
N ASP A 200 -2.36 -11.41 12.56
CA ASP A 200 -2.92 -10.57 11.52
C ASP A 200 -2.95 -9.08 11.86
N GLY A 201 -2.60 -8.71 13.10
CA GLY A 201 -2.81 -7.36 13.63
C GLY A 201 -4.28 -7.04 13.90
N ILE A 202 -4.55 -5.79 14.28
CA ILE A 202 -5.88 -5.22 14.56
C ILE A 202 -6.13 -3.92 13.77
N GLY A 203 -5.30 -3.64 12.77
CA GLY A 203 -5.35 -2.43 11.94
C GLY A 203 -4.30 -1.38 12.35
N TRP A 204 -4.48 -0.14 11.93
CA TRP A 204 -3.54 0.98 12.11
C TRP A 204 -4.21 2.21 12.72
N SER A 205 -3.41 3.15 13.21
CA SER A 205 -3.84 4.45 13.71
C SER A 205 -3.10 5.54 12.95
N ALA A 206 -3.83 6.40 12.23
CA ALA A 206 -3.31 7.64 11.64
C ALA A 206 -2.86 8.61 12.73
N ALA A 207 -3.59 8.67 13.84
CA ALA A 207 -3.22 9.49 15.00
C ALA A 207 -1.86 9.09 15.59
N ASP A 208 -1.65 7.80 15.82
CA ASP A 208 -0.38 7.32 16.38
C ASP A 208 0.80 7.60 15.44
N LEU A 209 0.57 7.46 14.13
CA LEU A 209 1.58 7.75 13.13
C LEU A 209 1.91 9.24 13.09
N ALA A 210 0.90 10.13 13.09
CA ALA A 210 1.10 11.58 13.16
C ALA A 210 1.95 12.00 14.36
N ARG A 211 1.63 11.48 15.56
CA ARG A 211 2.40 11.78 16.78
C ARG A 211 3.84 11.31 16.66
N LEU A 212 4.08 10.11 16.10
CA LEU A 212 5.44 9.63 15.81
C LEU A 212 6.18 10.56 14.85
N LEU A 213 5.54 10.96 13.75
CA LEU A 213 6.11 11.86 12.76
C LEU A 213 6.52 13.20 13.38
N SER A 214 5.71 13.78 14.28
CA SER A 214 6.06 14.99 15.03
C SER A 214 7.33 14.79 15.86
N SER A 215 7.41 13.72 16.65
CA SER A 215 8.58 13.45 17.49
C SER A 215 9.85 13.21 16.67
N LEU A 216 9.74 12.51 15.53
CA LEU A 216 10.86 12.22 14.64
C LEU A 216 11.36 13.47 13.92
N ASN A 217 10.46 14.41 13.60
CA ASN A 217 10.84 15.69 13.03
C ASN A 217 11.67 16.53 14.01
N LEU A 218 11.38 16.52 15.32
CA LEU A 218 12.25 17.17 16.32
C LEU A 218 13.65 16.54 16.34
N ILE A 219 13.74 15.21 16.32
CA ILE A 219 15.04 14.52 16.32
C ILE A 219 15.83 14.86 15.06
N GLU A 220 15.19 14.91 13.90
CA GLU A 220 15.87 15.27 12.66
C GLU A 220 16.38 16.72 12.66
N GLN A 221 15.59 17.66 13.21
CA GLN A 221 16.00 19.06 13.35
C GLN A 221 17.24 19.24 14.22
N CYS A 222 17.36 18.46 15.30
CA CYS A 222 18.36 18.71 16.33
C CYS A 222 19.47 17.67 16.42
N GLU A 223 19.32 16.51 15.79
CA GLU A 223 20.25 15.38 15.85
C GLU A 223 20.59 14.85 14.45
N PRO A 224 21.40 15.59 13.67
CA PRO A 224 21.70 15.25 12.28
C PRO A 224 22.33 13.85 12.10
N THR A 225 23.05 13.34 13.10
CA THR A 225 23.66 12.00 13.07
C THR A 225 22.62 10.88 13.03
N LEU A 226 21.39 11.13 13.51
CA LEU A 226 20.29 10.17 13.53
C LEU A 226 19.37 10.29 12.30
N ALA A 227 19.41 11.41 11.57
CA ALA A 227 18.53 11.70 10.44
C ALA A 227 18.43 10.55 9.41
N PRO A 228 19.53 9.90 8.94
CA PRO A 228 19.42 8.81 7.98
C PRO A 228 18.62 7.60 8.47
N GLN A 229 18.56 7.34 9.78
CA GLN A 229 17.76 6.26 10.35
C GLN A 229 16.30 6.66 10.56
N VAL A 230 16.05 7.93 10.85
CA VAL A 230 14.70 8.50 10.92
C VAL A 230 14.07 8.44 9.53
N GLU A 231 14.76 8.97 8.51
CA GLU A 231 14.30 8.95 7.12
C GLU A 231 14.01 7.52 6.61
N LYS A 232 14.90 6.56 6.91
CA LYS A 232 14.68 5.14 6.55
C LYS A 232 13.44 4.55 7.22
N LEU A 233 13.14 4.96 8.46
CA LEU A 233 11.95 4.51 9.17
C LEU A 233 10.68 5.07 8.52
N THR A 234 10.65 6.38 8.22
CA THR A 234 9.47 7.04 7.65
C THR A 234 9.19 6.60 6.22
N LEU A 235 10.20 6.16 5.45
CA LEU A 235 9.99 5.56 4.13
C LEU A 235 9.25 4.22 4.15
N ARG A 236 9.14 3.53 5.31
CA ARG A 236 8.47 2.22 5.39
C ARG A 236 6.97 2.28 5.28
N PHE A 237 6.37 3.45 5.50
CA PHE A 237 4.94 3.60 5.69
C PHE A 237 4.21 3.90 4.37
N ARG A 238 3.02 3.32 4.20
CA ARG A 238 2.12 3.64 3.08
C ARG A 238 1.11 4.72 3.50
N TYR A 239 1.46 5.98 3.28
CA TYR A 239 0.73 7.13 3.84
C TYR A 239 -0.71 7.27 3.35
N CYS A 240 -1.02 6.86 2.12
CA CYS A 240 -2.40 6.89 1.61
C CYS A 240 -3.36 5.88 2.26
N ARG A 241 -2.89 5.06 3.20
CA ARG A 241 -3.78 4.31 4.11
C ARG A 241 -4.24 5.15 5.30
N ALA A 242 -3.49 6.19 5.65
CA ALA A 242 -3.76 7.05 6.81
C ALA A 242 -4.26 8.45 6.42
N LEU A 243 -3.96 8.89 5.20
CA LEU A 243 -4.37 10.19 4.64
C LEU A 243 -5.16 9.99 3.35
N SER A 244 -6.28 10.70 3.21
CA SER A 244 -6.92 10.85 1.89
C SER A 244 -6.15 11.81 0.99
N VAL A 245 -6.57 11.89 -0.27
CA VAL A 245 -6.01 12.83 -1.26
C VAL A 245 -6.22 14.28 -0.81
N GLU A 246 -7.39 14.55 -0.22
CA GLU A 246 -7.76 15.86 0.27
C GLU A 246 -7.03 16.21 1.58
N GLY A 247 -6.62 15.19 2.35
CA GLY A 247 -5.84 15.37 3.57
C GLY A 247 -6.59 15.09 4.86
N ASP A 248 -7.63 14.23 4.80
CA ASP A 248 -8.33 13.73 5.99
C ASP A 248 -7.62 12.50 6.58
N LEU A 249 -7.75 12.32 7.91
CA LEU A 249 -7.13 11.22 8.65
C LEU A 249 -8.05 10.00 8.74
N TYR A 250 -7.50 8.81 8.44
CA TYR A 250 -8.25 7.55 8.47
C TYR A 250 -7.52 6.44 9.23
N GLY A 251 -8.21 5.87 10.21
CA GLY A 251 -7.78 4.73 10.98
C GLY A 251 -8.40 3.43 10.46
N GLY A 252 -7.62 2.35 10.51
CA GLY A 252 -8.08 1.01 10.14
C GLY A 252 -8.32 0.15 11.37
N THR A 253 -9.46 -0.52 11.45
CA THR A 253 -9.79 -1.53 12.47
C THR A 253 -10.05 -2.88 11.80
N PHE A 254 -9.21 -3.86 12.11
CA PHE A 254 -9.34 -5.22 11.60
C PHE A 254 -9.93 -6.14 12.67
N ARG A 255 -11.12 -6.70 12.39
CA ARG A 255 -11.84 -7.60 13.30
C ARG A 255 -12.58 -8.65 12.50
N ASP A 256 -12.54 -9.90 12.96
CA ASP A 256 -13.27 -11.04 12.37
C ASP A 256 -13.03 -11.22 10.86
N GLY A 257 -11.80 -10.96 10.40
CA GLY A 257 -11.43 -11.08 8.98
C GLY A 257 -11.82 -9.87 8.12
N LYS A 258 -12.46 -8.85 8.70
CA LYS A 258 -12.90 -7.64 8.00
C LYS A 258 -12.09 -6.44 8.46
N LEU A 259 -11.57 -5.69 7.48
CA LEU A 259 -10.97 -4.38 7.71
C LEU A 259 -12.05 -3.30 7.52
N THR A 260 -12.27 -2.52 8.57
CA THR A 260 -13.15 -1.34 8.55
C THR A 260 -12.29 -0.10 8.68
N ILE A 261 -12.57 0.90 7.85
CA ILE A 261 -11.78 2.13 7.84
C ILE A 261 -12.72 3.29 8.01
N ALA A 262 -12.38 4.13 8.97
CA ALA A 262 -13.19 5.24 9.38
C ALA A 262 -12.30 6.48 9.53
N HIS A 263 -12.93 7.63 9.43
CA HIS A 263 -12.33 8.89 9.85
C HIS A 263 -11.83 8.73 11.29
N GLU A 264 -10.58 9.08 11.55
CA GLU A 264 -9.97 8.97 12.87
C GLU A 264 -9.59 10.35 13.41
N ALA A 265 -9.70 10.50 14.74
CA ALA A 265 -9.58 11.72 15.53
C ALA A 265 -10.82 12.64 15.54
N LEU A 266 -11.04 13.26 16.70
CA LEU A 266 -12.04 14.30 16.96
C LEU A 266 -11.40 15.69 16.91
N THR A 267 -12.23 16.73 16.87
CA THR A 267 -11.82 18.13 17.08
C THR A 267 -10.81 18.29 18.22
N GLY A 268 -9.77 19.09 17.98
CA GLY A 268 -8.62 19.27 18.85
C GLY A 268 -7.48 18.31 18.46
N TYR A 269 -7.74 17.00 18.49
CA TYR A 269 -6.75 16.01 18.07
C TYR A 269 -6.53 16.05 16.56
N GLU A 270 -7.59 16.12 15.76
CA GLU A 270 -7.49 16.07 14.30
C GLU A 270 -6.59 17.18 13.75
N GLU A 271 -6.77 18.41 14.22
CA GLU A 271 -5.99 19.57 13.79
C GLU A 271 -4.55 19.52 14.31
N TYR A 272 -4.34 19.01 15.52
CA TYR A 272 -3.00 18.75 16.05
C TYR A 272 -2.26 17.71 15.19
N LEU A 273 -2.89 16.57 14.90
CA LEU A 273 -2.30 15.44 14.21
C LEU A 273 -2.03 15.71 12.74
N ALA A 274 -2.90 16.50 12.09
CA ALA A 274 -2.67 16.99 10.73
C ALA A 274 -1.29 17.63 10.59
N ARG A 275 -0.87 18.46 11.55
CA ARG A 275 0.43 19.12 11.52
C ARG A 275 1.59 18.13 11.57
N GLY A 276 1.44 16.99 12.24
CA GLY A 276 2.44 15.92 12.26
C GLY A 276 2.77 15.37 10.86
N TYR A 277 1.76 15.25 9.99
CA TYR A 277 1.94 14.85 8.60
C TYR A 277 2.52 15.98 7.74
N GLU A 278 2.10 17.23 7.96
CA GLU A 278 2.60 18.41 7.23
C GLU A 278 4.10 18.65 7.45
N LEU A 279 4.63 18.32 8.64
CA LEU A 279 6.08 18.37 8.92
C LEU A 279 6.91 17.48 7.97
N TRP A 280 6.28 16.47 7.38
CA TRP A 280 6.88 15.56 6.40
C TRP A 280 6.47 15.89 4.97
N GLY A 281 5.79 17.01 4.73
CA GLY A 281 5.39 17.50 3.41
C GLY A 281 4.03 16.99 2.92
N HIS A 282 3.34 16.15 3.69
CA HIS A 282 2.03 15.63 3.29
C HIS A 282 0.94 16.70 3.33
N ASN A 283 -0.03 16.60 2.42
CA ASN A 283 -1.24 17.40 2.50
C ASN A 283 -2.16 16.84 3.60
N ALA A 284 -2.37 17.61 4.67
CA ALA A 284 -3.36 17.32 5.72
C ALA A 284 -4.26 18.54 5.98
N LYS A 285 -4.44 19.41 4.97
CA LYS A 285 -5.15 20.68 5.11
C LYS A 285 -6.60 20.50 5.55
N GLU A 286 -7.27 19.47 5.04
CA GLU A 286 -8.67 19.20 5.41
C GLU A 286 -8.81 18.78 6.87
N ALA A 287 -7.93 17.91 7.37
CA ALA A 287 -7.88 17.58 8.79
C ALA A 287 -7.54 18.81 9.67
N ARG A 288 -6.76 19.76 9.16
CA ARG A 288 -6.40 21.00 9.88
C ARG A 288 -7.49 22.09 9.86
N SER A 289 -8.53 21.94 9.05
CA SER A 289 -9.46 23.03 8.71
C SER A 289 -10.51 23.38 9.78
N TYR A 290 -10.53 22.71 10.93
CA TYR A 290 -11.56 22.88 11.97
C TYR A 290 -13.02 22.73 11.45
N LYS A 291 -13.21 22.00 10.35
CA LYS A 291 -14.51 21.85 9.65
C LYS A 291 -15.65 21.28 10.49
N PHE A 292 -15.33 20.51 11.53
CA PHE A 292 -16.34 19.87 12.36
C PHE A 292 -16.54 20.57 13.70
N VAL A 293 -16.02 21.79 13.88
CA VAL A 293 -16.10 22.48 15.17
C VAL A 293 -17.41 23.21 15.36
N LYS A 294 -17.99 23.00 16.54
CA LYS A 294 -19.01 23.87 17.14
C LYS A 294 -18.49 24.40 18.46
N GLU A 295 -18.53 25.71 18.63
CA GLU A 295 -18.23 26.32 19.93
C GLU A 295 -19.40 26.09 20.89
N GLN A 296 -19.13 25.44 22.02
CA GLN A 296 -20.07 25.30 23.13
C GLN A 296 -19.64 26.20 24.27
N GLU A 297 -20.58 26.92 24.87
CA GLU A 297 -20.30 27.73 26.04
C GLU A 297 -20.38 26.87 27.32
N VAL A 298 -19.32 26.88 28.12
CA VAL A 298 -19.24 26.25 29.44
C VAL A 298 -18.61 27.27 30.40
N TYR A 299 -19.35 27.64 31.46
CA TYR A 299 -18.96 28.71 32.39
C TYR A 299 -18.53 30.02 31.69
N GLY A 300 -19.26 30.44 30.64
CA GLY A 300 -18.95 31.66 29.88
C GLY A 300 -17.72 31.56 28.98
N VAL A 301 -17.12 30.38 28.84
CA VAL A 301 -15.96 30.13 27.97
C VAL A 301 -16.38 29.25 26.80
N LYS A 302 -16.02 29.67 25.59
CA LYS A 302 -16.29 28.92 24.37
C LYS A 302 -15.24 27.83 24.15
N ILE A 303 -15.66 26.57 24.19
CA ILE A 303 -14.81 25.41 23.95
C ILE A 303 -15.15 24.76 22.61
N PRO A 304 -14.15 24.20 21.89
CA PRO A 304 -14.39 23.54 20.61
C PRO A 304 -14.95 22.13 20.85
N THR A 305 -16.16 21.88 20.35
CA THR A 305 -16.82 20.57 20.38
C THR A 305 -16.97 20.01 18.97
N ASP A 306 -16.97 18.69 18.84
CA ASP A 306 -17.14 18.02 17.54
C ASP A 306 -18.62 17.89 17.17
N THR A 307 -18.95 18.23 15.92
CA THR A 307 -20.31 18.17 15.35
C THR A 307 -20.67 16.80 14.79
N ARG A 308 -19.69 15.92 14.56
CA ARG A 308 -19.93 14.61 13.94
C ARG A 308 -20.70 13.70 14.90
N PRO A 309 -21.60 12.84 14.39
CA PRO A 309 -22.39 11.91 15.19
C PRO A 309 -21.55 10.70 15.62
N PHE A 310 -20.46 10.95 16.35
CA PHE A 310 -19.68 9.90 16.98
C PHE A 310 -20.38 9.38 18.22
N PHE A 311 -20.00 8.16 18.62
CA PHE A 311 -20.46 7.55 19.85
C PHE A 311 -20.10 8.38 21.10
N SER A 312 -19.08 9.23 21.04
CA SER A 312 -18.78 10.30 22.01
C SER A 312 -18.03 11.44 21.32
N ASN A 313 -18.34 12.70 21.66
CA ASN A 313 -17.70 13.93 21.17
C ASN A 313 -16.84 14.60 22.28
N PHE A 314 -16.07 13.78 22.98
CA PHE A 314 -15.29 14.24 24.14
C PHE A 314 -14.28 15.34 23.78
N VAL A 315 -14.15 16.30 24.69
CA VAL A 315 -13.18 17.40 24.63
C VAL A 315 -12.24 17.31 25.81
N GLU A 316 -10.93 17.25 25.54
CA GLU A 316 -9.87 17.00 26.53
C GLU A 316 -8.72 18.00 26.40
N SER A 317 -7.85 18.10 27.41
CA SER A 317 -6.77 19.10 27.44
C SER A 317 -5.56 18.73 26.59
N GLU A 318 -5.24 17.43 26.49
CA GLU A 318 -4.00 16.94 25.88
C GLU A 318 -3.72 17.41 24.43
N PRO A 319 -4.67 17.42 23.47
CA PRO A 319 -4.38 17.91 22.13
C PRO A 319 -3.97 19.39 22.12
N PHE A 320 -4.57 20.21 22.98
CA PHE A 320 -4.22 21.62 23.12
C PHE A 320 -2.89 21.83 23.85
N TRP A 321 -2.54 20.95 24.78
CA TRP A 321 -1.23 20.98 25.43
C TRP A 321 -0.13 20.63 24.44
N TYR A 322 -0.30 19.62 23.59
CA TYR A 322 0.65 19.34 22.54
C TYR A 322 0.80 20.50 21.54
N LEU A 323 -0.31 21.10 21.10
CA LEU A 323 -0.25 22.31 20.27
C LEU A 323 0.54 23.43 20.96
N GLY A 324 0.31 23.63 22.26
CA GLY A 324 1.05 24.60 23.07
C GLY A 324 2.54 24.28 23.17
N PHE A 325 2.92 23.04 23.45
CA PHE A 325 4.33 22.64 23.59
C PHE A 325 5.10 22.71 22.27
N GLU A 326 4.44 22.35 21.17
CA GLU A 326 5.08 22.16 19.87
C GLU A 326 5.03 23.38 18.97
N TYR A 327 3.94 24.14 19.01
CA TYR A 327 3.70 25.30 18.13
C TYR A 327 3.56 26.62 18.89
N GLY A 328 3.31 26.56 20.21
CA GLY A 328 3.21 27.72 21.09
C GLY A 328 1.77 28.08 21.46
N VAL A 329 1.58 28.68 22.65
CA VAL A 329 0.26 29.11 23.16
C VAL A 329 -0.36 30.27 22.37
N ASP A 330 0.47 31.02 21.66
CA ASP A 330 0.07 32.14 20.78
C ASP A 330 0.07 31.72 19.30
N ASP A 331 -0.02 30.43 19.02
CA ASP A 331 -0.22 29.94 17.65
C ASP A 331 -1.46 30.63 17.02
N PRO A 332 -1.34 31.23 15.83
CA PRO A 332 -2.43 32.02 15.24
C PRO A 332 -3.72 31.24 15.00
N GLU A 333 -3.63 29.92 14.77
CA GLU A 333 -4.79 29.09 14.49
C GLU A 333 -5.36 28.47 15.77
N SER A 334 -4.51 27.87 16.61
CA SER A 334 -4.97 27.11 17.79
C SER A 334 -4.92 27.88 19.11
N GLY A 335 -4.24 29.03 19.16
CA GLY A 335 -3.93 29.74 20.40
C GLY A 335 -5.17 30.14 21.22
N HIS A 336 -6.26 30.52 20.55
CA HIS A 336 -7.51 30.86 21.23
C HIS A 336 -8.14 29.64 21.91
N TYR A 337 -8.18 28.47 21.25
CA TYR A 337 -8.67 27.23 21.88
C TYR A 337 -7.75 26.76 23.01
N ILE A 338 -6.43 26.88 22.86
CA ILE A 338 -5.47 26.56 23.95
C ILE A 338 -5.77 27.41 25.20
N LYS A 339 -5.99 28.72 25.02
CA LYS A 339 -6.33 29.65 26.11
C LYS A 339 -7.71 29.37 26.70
N ASN A 340 -8.71 29.05 25.87
CA ASN A 340 -10.06 28.74 26.32
C ASN A 340 -10.09 27.42 27.13
N MET A 341 -9.34 26.40 26.72
CA MET A 341 -9.23 25.13 27.43
C MET A 341 -8.54 25.26 28.79
N TYR A 342 -7.59 26.18 28.92
CA TYR A 342 -7.09 26.61 30.23
C TYR A 342 -8.19 27.31 31.04
N LYS A 343 -8.83 28.32 30.42
CA LYS A 343 -9.75 29.24 31.09
C LYS A 343 -10.99 28.55 31.63
N VAL A 344 -11.59 27.62 30.88
CA VAL A 344 -12.79 26.87 31.30
C VAL A 344 -12.54 26.03 32.56
N GLN A 345 -11.31 25.51 32.73
CA GLN A 345 -10.92 24.76 33.92
C GLN A 345 -10.67 25.68 35.13
N GLU A 346 -10.12 26.87 34.89
CA GLU A 346 -10.03 27.93 35.92
C GLU A 346 -11.42 28.40 36.37
N GLU A 347 -12.36 28.57 35.44
CA GLU A 347 -13.73 28.98 35.77
C GLU A 347 -14.46 27.88 36.55
N ARG A 348 -14.32 26.60 36.20
CA ARG A 348 -14.86 25.51 37.06
C ARG A 348 -14.36 25.61 38.49
N TYR A 349 -13.08 25.90 38.70
CA TYR A 349 -12.52 26.08 40.02
C TYR A 349 -13.12 27.29 40.75
N LYS A 350 -13.33 28.41 40.08
CA LYS A 350 -13.98 29.59 40.69
C LYS A 350 -15.43 29.32 41.08
N HIS A 351 -16.15 28.57 40.26
CA HIS A 351 -17.56 28.23 40.51
C HIS A 351 -17.74 27.15 41.58
N THR A 352 -16.83 26.17 41.67
CA THR A 352 -17.06 24.97 42.49
C THR A 352 -16.03 24.76 43.60
N GLY A 353 -14.90 25.47 43.57
CA GLY A 353 -13.75 25.22 44.44
C GLY A 353 -12.94 23.96 44.07
N GLN A 354 -13.37 23.17 43.09
CA GLN A 354 -12.72 21.92 42.67
C GLN A 354 -11.51 22.21 41.77
N LEU A 355 -10.31 21.85 42.24
CA LEU A 355 -9.12 21.87 41.37
C LEU A 355 -9.34 20.96 40.18
N THR A 356 -9.08 21.48 38.97
CA THR A 356 -9.44 20.84 37.71
C THR A 356 -8.26 20.85 36.74
N ALA A 357 -7.90 19.66 36.26
CA ALA A 357 -6.96 19.44 35.17
C ALA A 357 -7.35 18.12 34.49
N VAL A 358 -8.26 18.15 33.53
CA VAL A 358 -8.91 16.95 32.99
C VAL A 358 -8.38 16.57 31.61
N THR A 359 -8.12 15.28 31.43
CA THR A 359 -7.77 14.64 30.16
C THR A 359 -7.98 13.12 30.30
N GLU A 360 -7.77 12.36 29.24
CA GLU A 360 -7.77 10.91 29.27
C GLU A 360 -6.64 10.34 30.14
N ASP A 361 -6.98 9.42 31.04
CA ASP A 361 -5.99 8.84 31.95
C ASP A 361 -6.21 7.33 32.13
N ASN A 362 -5.09 6.61 32.26
CA ASN A 362 -5.14 5.29 32.87
C ASN A 362 -5.47 5.43 34.35
N ILE A 363 -6.29 4.51 34.86
CA ILE A 363 -6.63 4.45 36.29
C ILE A 363 -6.13 3.15 36.93
N ASP A 364 -5.88 3.18 38.23
CA ASP A 364 -5.32 2.05 39.01
C ASP A 364 -6.31 0.92 39.32
N ARG A 365 -7.51 0.99 38.74
CA ARG A 365 -8.63 0.07 38.94
C ARG A 365 -9.45 -0.05 37.66
N ARG A 366 -10.36 -1.02 37.58
CA ARG A 366 -11.26 -1.16 36.41
C ARG A 366 -12.10 0.14 36.23
N PRO A 367 -12.33 0.65 35.00
CA PRO A 367 -11.98 0.08 33.68
C PRO A 367 -10.54 0.27 33.17
N TYR A 368 -9.60 0.76 34.00
CA TYR A 368 -8.16 0.98 33.70
C TYR A 368 -7.82 2.09 32.71
N PHE A 369 -8.83 2.69 32.07
CA PHE A 369 -8.70 3.86 31.21
C PHE A 369 -10.04 4.62 31.18
N LEU A 370 -9.99 5.94 31.33
CA LEU A 370 -11.15 6.83 31.32
C LEU A 370 -10.82 8.12 30.58
N PHE A 371 -11.82 8.67 29.90
CA PHE A 371 -11.80 10.02 29.35
C PHE A 371 -12.35 10.98 30.41
N ASN A 372 -11.49 11.80 31.03
CA ASN A 372 -11.97 12.89 31.89
C ASN A 372 -12.13 14.12 31.02
N THR A 373 -13.39 14.48 30.76
CA THR A 373 -13.71 15.45 29.72
C THR A 373 -14.03 16.81 30.31
N VAL A 374 -13.75 17.86 29.54
CA VAL A 374 -14.37 19.18 29.75
C VAL A 374 -15.82 19.13 29.28
N PHE A 375 -16.09 18.42 28.18
CA PHE A 375 -17.42 18.28 27.60
C PHE A 375 -17.55 16.97 26.83
N THR A 376 -18.71 16.34 26.91
CA THR A 376 -19.10 15.19 26.09
C THR A 376 -20.62 14.98 26.18
N HIS A 377 -21.25 14.45 25.14
CA HIS A 377 -22.68 14.12 25.11
C HIS A 377 -23.64 15.26 25.48
N GLY A 378 -23.25 16.51 25.20
CA GLY A 378 -24.09 17.67 25.55
C GLY A 378 -23.88 18.18 26.98
N GLU A 379 -23.10 17.48 27.79
CA GLU A 379 -22.90 17.81 29.21
C GLU A 379 -21.42 18.14 29.51
N PRO A 380 -21.17 19.16 30.34
CA PRO A 380 -19.81 19.48 30.77
C PRO A 380 -19.36 18.56 31.92
N TRP A 381 -18.06 18.33 32.01
CA TRP A 381 -17.39 17.67 33.13
C TRP A 381 -17.82 16.24 33.43
N LYS A 382 -18.17 15.44 32.42
CA LYS A 382 -18.37 13.99 32.59
C LYS A 382 -17.06 13.21 32.51
N THR A 383 -17.03 12.07 33.18
CA THR A 383 -15.96 11.08 33.01
C THR A 383 -16.58 9.83 32.44
N ILE A 384 -16.06 9.37 31.30
CA ILE A 384 -16.63 8.24 30.57
C ILE A 384 -15.56 7.22 30.19
N ASN A 385 -15.97 5.96 29.96
CA ASN A 385 -15.10 4.97 29.32
C ASN A 385 -15.25 4.99 27.79
N GLN A 386 -14.57 4.06 27.10
CA GLN A 386 -14.67 3.90 25.63
C GLN A 386 -16.08 3.55 25.13
N MET A 387 -16.93 3.04 26.03
CA MET A 387 -18.34 2.72 25.80
C MET A 387 -19.27 3.85 26.29
N GLY A 388 -18.75 5.05 26.57
CA GLY A 388 -19.56 6.21 26.92
C GLY A 388 -20.28 6.07 28.25
N GLU A 389 -19.99 5.01 29.02
CA GLU A 389 -20.58 4.76 30.33
C GLU A 389 -19.99 5.74 31.34
N ASP A 390 -20.82 6.29 32.22
CA ASP A 390 -20.45 7.27 33.23
C ASP A 390 -19.61 6.61 34.36
N TYR A 391 -18.50 7.26 34.71
CA TYR A 391 -17.58 6.90 35.80
C TYR A 391 -17.13 8.15 36.56
N ASP A 392 -18.02 9.12 36.76
CA ASP A 392 -17.73 10.39 37.42
C ASP A 392 -17.15 10.22 38.84
N GLU A 393 -17.44 9.12 39.54
CA GLU A 393 -16.82 8.76 40.83
C GLU A 393 -15.30 8.55 40.73
N TYR A 394 -14.79 8.24 39.54
CA TYR A 394 -13.37 8.04 39.25
C TYR A 394 -12.72 9.22 38.54
N LYS A 395 -13.39 10.39 38.46
CA LYS A 395 -12.79 11.59 37.88
C LYS A 395 -11.49 11.96 38.59
N THR A 396 -10.47 12.30 37.82
CA THR A 396 -9.14 12.67 38.33
C THR A 396 -8.70 14.06 37.92
N VAL A 397 -8.05 14.76 38.85
CA VAL A 397 -7.13 15.85 38.54
C VAL A 397 -5.84 15.23 38.02
N SER A 398 -5.63 15.31 36.70
CA SER A 398 -4.53 14.67 35.99
C SER A 398 -3.19 15.35 36.27
N THR A 399 -2.19 14.55 36.64
CA THR A 399 -0.82 15.02 36.87
C THR A 399 -0.20 15.57 35.59
N LYS A 400 -0.37 14.89 34.45
CA LYS A 400 0.19 15.33 33.16
C LYS A 400 -0.49 16.61 32.66
N ALA A 401 -1.82 16.69 32.74
CA ALA A 401 -2.53 17.89 32.32
C ALA A 401 -2.22 19.08 33.24
N GLY A 402 -2.17 18.86 34.56
CA GLY A 402 -1.93 19.94 35.52
C GLY A 402 -0.50 20.48 35.52
N ILE A 403 0.50 19.60 35.40
CA ILE A 403 1.90 20.03 35.25
C ILE A 403 2.12 20.64 33.86
N GLY A 404 1.57 20.04 32.80
CA GLY A 404 1.64 20.58 31.44
C GLY A 404 1.06 21.99 31.35
N MET A 405 -0.14 22.19 31.92
CA MET A 405 -0.79 23.51 32.04
C MET A 405 0.12 24.54 32.70
N ARG A 406 0.84 24.20 33.77
CA ARG A 406 1.77 25.12 34.44
C ARG A 406 2.94 25.55 33.56
N TYR A 407 3.37 24.71 32.62
CA TYR A 407 4.43 25.05 31.69
C TYR A 407 3.96 25.88 30.50
N LEU A 408 2.65 25.89 30.23
CA LEU A 408 2.05 26.74 29.21
C LEU A 408 1.55 28.08 29.77
N PHE A 409 1.08 28.09 31.03
CA PHE A 409 0.47 29.26 31.65
C PHE A 409 1.11 29.60 32.99
N ASN A 410 1.54 30.85 33.13
CA ASN A 410 2.05 31.38 34.39
C ASN A 410 0.96 32.20 35.11
N THR A 411 -0.02 31.51 35.70
CA THR A 411 -1.15 32.12 36.40
C THR A 411 -1.28 31.62 37.85
N PRO A 412 -1.99 32.33 38.73
CA PRO A 412 -2.25 31.86 40.09
C PRO A 412 -2.95 30.49 40.14
N TYR A 413 -3.90 30.23 39.23
CA TYR A 413 -4.62 28.96 39.18
C TYR A 413 -3.73 27.80 38.70
N ALA A 414 -2.96 27.99 37.62
CA ALA A 414 -2.02 26.96 37.14
C ALA A 414 -0.98 26.60 38.22
N ASN A 415 -0.44 27.61 38.94
CA ASN A 415 0.46 27.41 40.07
C ASN A 415 -0.20 26.61 41.21
N LYS A 416 -1.49 26.88 41.50
CA LYS A 416 -2.25 26.16 42.53
C LYS A 416 -2.40 24.67 42.18
N VAL A 417 -2.81 24.37 40.94
CA VAL A 417 -2.93 22.99 40.44
C VAL A 417 -1.58 22.28 40.42
N TYR A 418 -0.52 22.95 39.95
CA TYR A 418 0.84 22.40 39.97
C TYR A 418 1.31 22.06 41.39
N ASN A 419 1.10 22.96 42.35
CA ASN A 419 1.50 22.72 43.74
C ASN A 419 0.76 21.53 44.37
N TYR A 420 -0.48 21.29 43.96
CA TYR A 420 -1.26 20.13 44.36
C TYR A 420 -0.70 18.81 43.79
N LEU A 421 -0.17 18.82 42.56
CA LEU A 421 0.22 17.61 41.83
C LEU A 421 1.72 17.29 41.83
N LYS A 422 2.61 18.28 42.02
CA LYS A 422 4.07 18.12 41.83
C LYS A 422 4.73 17.05 42.70
N ASN A 423 4.10 16.69 43.81
CA ASN A 423 4.57 15.65 44.73
C ASN A 423 3.85 14.30 44.54
N ASN A 424 3.01 14.15 43.52
CA ASN A 424 2.22 12.95 43.23
C ASN A 424 3.05 11.90 42.46
N TYR A 425 4.04 11.31 43.12
CA TYR A 425 4.96 10.36 42.50
C TYR A 425 5.46 9.28 43.47
N ASP A 426 6.08 8.23 42.91
CA ASP A 426 6.98 7.33 43.61
C ASP A 426 8.43 7.60 43.13
N PRO A 427 9.37 7.98 44.02
CA PRO A 427 10.70 8.42 43.64
C PRO A 427 11.55 7.34 42.96
N LYS A 428 11.19 6.05 43.12
CA LYS A 428 11.89 4.92 42.49
C LYS A 428 11.23 4.48 41.19
N LYS A 429 10.12 5.10 40.80
CA LYS A 429 9.20 4.57 39.80
C LYS A 429 8.73 5.58 38.76
N GLY A 430 8.39 6.80 39.17
CA GLY A 430 7.82 7.85 38.31
C GLY A 430 6.58 8.50 38.91
N TYR A 431 5.98 9.41 38.14
CA TYR A 431 4.73 10.08 38.48
C TYR A 431 3.52 9.17 38.33
N TYR A 432 2.56 9.36 39.24
CA TYR A 432 1.23 8.79 39.17
C TYR A 432 0.33 9.60 38.23
N ALA A 433 -0.66 8.96 37.63
CA ALA A 433 -1.53 9.56 36.61
C ALA A 433 -2.31 10.78 37.13
N GLY A 434 -2.77 10.77 38.38
CA GLY A 434 -3.52 11.89 38.94
C GLY A 434 -3.96 11.69 40.40
N ILE A 435 -4.87 12.54 40.85
CA ILE A 435 -5.54 12.43 42.16
C ILE A 435 -7.04 12.41 41.92
N TYR A 436 -7.75 11.46 42.52
CA TYR A 436 -9.22 11.37 42.37
C TYR A 436 -9.90 12.59 43.02
N GLU A 437 -10.95 13.11 42.39
CA GLU A 437 -11.71 14.25 42.93
C GLU A 437 -12.60 13.81 44.11
N LYS A 438 -13.31 12.68 43.94
CA LYS A 438 -14.30 12.17 44.90
C LYS A 438 -13.76 11.11 45.86
N ILE A 439 -12.74 10.36 45.43
CA ILE A 439 -12.16 9.28 46.22
C ILE A 439 -10.88 9.78 46.90
N PRO A 440 -10.67 9.52 48.20
CA PRO A 440 -9.43 9.88 48.85
C PRO A 440 -8.21 9.17 48.21
N GLY A 441 -7.24 9.96 47.77
CA GLY A 441 -5.91 9.48 47.40
C GLY A 441 -5.60 9.49 45.89
N PRO A 442 -4.35 9.12 45.54
CA PRO A 442 -3.87 9.20 44.18
C PRO A 442 -4.43 8.07 43.31
N ASN A 443 -4.67 8.38 42.04
CA ASN A 443 -4.73 7.38 40.98
C ASN A 443 -3.30 6.89 40.71
N ARG A 444 -2.94 5.72 41.24
CA ARG A 444 -1.57 5.18 41.20
C ARG A 444 -1.17 4.54 39.86
N ALA A 445 -1.98 4.68 38.82
CA ALA A 445 -1.57 4.25 37.49
C ALA A 445 -0.28 4.98 37.10
N MET A 446 0.65 4.25 36.50
CA MET A 446 1.94 4.79 36.04
C MET A 446 2.11 4.45 34.57
N THR A 447 2.23 5.49 33.75
CA THR A 447 2.28 5.36 32.30
C THR A 447 3.42 6.14 31.69
N LEU A 448 3.82 5.69 30.50
CA LEU A 448 4.75 6.37 29.63
C LEU A 448 4.20 7.76 29.28
N ASN A 449 2.91 7.83 28.92
CA ASN A 449 2.27 9.08 28.56
C ASN A 449 2.42 10.16 29.66
N THR A 450 2.08 9.82 30.91
CA THR A 450 2.17 10.77 32.03
C THR A 450 3.59 11.31 32.22
N ASN A 451 4.56 10.40 32.29
CA ASN A 451 5.94 10.76 32.60
C ASN A 451 6.63 11.46 31.43
N ALA A 452 6.28 11.10 30.19
CA ALA A 452 6.82 11.71 28.99
C ALA A 452 6.28 13.13 28.77
N ILE A 453 4.97 13.36 28.93
CA ILE A 453 4.39 14.70 28.80
C ILE A 453 4.98 15.66 29.82
N ILE A 454 5.23 15.22 31.06
CA ILE A 454 5.91 16.06 32.07
C ILE A 454 7.29 16.50 31.57
N LEU A 455 8.08 15.57 31.00
CA LEU A 455 9.40 15.87 30.44
C LEU A 455 9.33 16.78 29.21
N GLU A 456 8.37 16.54 28.32
CA GLU A 456 8.13 17.33 27.11
C GLU A 456 7.66 18.75 27.42
N ALA A 457 6.74 18.90 28.38
CA ALA A 457 6.27 20.20 28.86
C ALA A 457 7.42 21.03 29.43
N MET A 458 8.25 20.41 30.28
CA MET A 458 9.48 21.03 30.77
C MET A 458 10.40 21.41 29.61
N LEU A 459 10.67 20.50 28.68
CA LEU A 459 11.55 20.73 27.54
C LEU A 459 11.09 21.93 26.70
N SER A 460 9.82 21.95 26.32
CA SER A 460 9.20 23.05 25.57
C SER A 460 9.34 24.38 26.32
N SER A 461 9.10 24.41 27.64
CA SER A 461 9.27 25.65 28.42
C SER A 461 10.71 26.17 28.45
N LYS A 462 11.71 25.30 28.24
CA LYS A 462 13.13 25.67 28.26
C LYS A 462 13.72 25.94 26.89
N MET A 463 13.14 25.39 25.82
CA MET A 463 13.62 25.58 24.44
C MET A 463 12.73 26.54 23.63
N GLY A 464 11.46 26.68 23.99
CA GLY A 464 10.41 27.24 23.16
C GLY A 464 9.65 26.16 22.39
N PRO A 465 8.78 26.56 21.43
CA PRO A 465 7.98 25.62 20.64
C PRO A 465 8.83 24.59 19.88
N LEU A 466 8.58 23.30 20.12
CA LEU A 466 9.45 22.21 19.69
C LEU A 466 9.44 21.93 18.17
N GLN A 467 8.46 22.42 17.43
CA GLN A 467 8.37 22.25 15.97
C GLN A 467 8.77 23.50 15.19
N LYS A 468 9.05 24.62 15.87
CA LYS A 468 9.55 25.87 15.27
C LYS A 468 11.06 26.07 15.51
N VAL A 469 11.78 24.96 15.68
CA VAL A 469 13.19 24.95 16.09
C VAL A 469 14.10 25.17 14.88
N HIS A 470 13.97 24.35 13.84
CA HIS A 470 14.68 24.52 12.57
C HIS A 470 13.80 24.00 11.43
N LYS A 471 13.63 24.76 10.34
CA LYS A 471 12.93 24.21 9.17
C LYS A 471 13.85 23.22 8.46
N VAL A 472 13.46 21.95 8.37
CA VAL A 472 14.22 20.98 7.56
C VAL A 472 14.00 21.33 6.09
N GLU A 473 15.01 21.92 5.45
CA GLU A 473 14.91 22.36 4.03
C GLU A 473 14.95 21.19 3.07
N SER A 474 15.74 20.15 3.37
CA SER A 474 15.86 18.94 2.58
C SER A 474 16.27 17.74 3.43
N ARG A 475 15.82 16.55 3.05
CA ARG A 475 16.13 15.25 3.66
C ARG A 475 16.87 14.37 2.66
N GLY A 476 18.01 13.79 3.01
CA GLY A 476 18.88 13.15 2.03
C GLY A 476 18.26 11.94 1.31
N ILE A 477 18.08 10.84 2.06
CA ILE A 477 17.53 9.57 1.57
C ILE A 477 16.02 9.69 1.31
N TYR A 478 15.30 10.39 2.17
CA TYR A 478 13.86 10.58 2.04
C TYR A 478 13.51 11.39 0.79
N ASP A 479 14.18 12.52 0.52
CA ASP A 479 13.90 13.30 -0.69
C ASP A 479 14.35 12.55 -1.94
N TYR A 480 15.49 11.86 -1.89
CA TYR A 480 15.91 11.03 -3.01
C TYR A 480 14.84 9.98 -3.35
N TYR A 481 14.35 9.24 -2.35
CA TYR A 481 13.37 8.19 -2.59
C TYR A 481 12.03 8.77 -3.04
N ARG A 482 11.52 9.84 -2.39
CA ARG A 482 10.22 10.42 -2.74
C ARG A 482 10.20 11.05 -4.13
N ASN A 483 11.29 11.70 -4.55
CA ASN A 483 11.34 12.48 -5.80
C ASN A 483 11.87 11.70 -7.01
N ASN A 484 12.53 10.55 -6.79
CA ASN A 484 13.16 9.79 -7.87
C ASN A 484 12.59 8.38 -8.03
N ILE A 485 12.05 7.76 -6.99
CA ILE A 485 11.48 6.41 -7.10
C ILE A 485 10.00 6.52 -7.43
N ASN A 486 9.59 5.93 -8.55
CA ASN A 486 8.19 5.77 -8.90
C ASN A 486 7.57 4.68 -8.00
N ASN A 487 7.06 5.09 -6.86
CA ASN A 487 6.57 4.21 -5.79
C ASN A 487 5.09 4.48 -5.47
N PHE A 488 4.42 3.48 -4.92
CA PHE A 488 3.02 3.60 -4.51
C PHE A 488 2.87 3.82 -2.99
N ARG A 489 3.75 4.61 -2.37
CA ARG A 489 3.69 4.89 -0.92
C ARG A 489 2.98 6.20 -0.58
N CYS A 490 2.61 6.96 -1.61
CA CYS A 490 1.92 8.25 -1.48
C CYS A 490 2.73 9.21 -0.61
N LEU A 491 4.05 9.20 -0.83
CA LEU A 491 4.97 10.19 -0.30
C LEU A 491 4.62 11.55 -0.91
N PRO A 492 4.88 12.67 -0.22
CA PRO A 492 4.63 13.98 -0.75
C PRO A 492 5.74 14.30 -1.74
N THR A 493 5.47 14.07 -3.01
CA THR A 493 6.39 14.31 -4.11
C THR A 493 5.84 15.43 -4.97
N ASP A 494 6.74 16.28 -5.48
CA ASP A 494 6.37 17.29 -6.47
C ASP A 494 6.06 16.66 -7.84
N LYS A 495 6.44 15.38 -8.01
CA LYS A 495 6.20 14.60 -9.23
C LYS A 495 5.06 13.62 -9.04
N LYS A 496 4.03 13.70 -9.88
CA LYS A 496 3.00 12.67 -9.96
C LYS A 496 3.66 11.32 -10.28
N PRO A 497 3.17 10.20 -9.70
CA PRO A 497 3.69 8.88 -10.06
C PRO A 497 3.48 8.63 -11.56
N ASP A 498 4.50 8.09 -12.22
CA ASP A 498 4.42 7.73 -13.64
C ASP A 498 3.57 6.46 -13.76
N ILE A 499 2.26 6.64 -13.89
CA ILE A 499 1.31 5.58 -14.15
C ILE A 499 0.94 5.70 -15.63
N LEU A 500 1.31 4.68 -16.41
CA LEU A 500 1.00 4.67 -17.82
C LEU A 500 -0.48 4.42 -18.03
N GLU A 501 -1.12 5.27 -18.82
CA GLU A 501 -2.47 5.04 -19.30
C GLU A 501 -2.42 4.00 -20.42
N PRO A 502 -3.07 2.84 -20.26
CA PRO A 502 -3.18 1.91 -21.37
C PRO A 502 -4.12 2.48 -22.41
N PHE A 503 -3.87 2.15 -23.67
CA PHE A 503 -4.70 2.54 -24.81
C PHE A 503 -6.17 2.23 -24.57
N SER A 504 -7.03 3.12 -25.03
CA SER A 504 -8.48 3.00 -25.07
C SER A 504 -8.94 3.33 -26.49
N PRO A 505 -9.86 2.55 -27.09
CA PRO A 505 -10.33 2.78 -28.47
C PRO A 505 -10.85 4.20 -28.73
N ASP A 506 -11.41 4.88 -27.72
CA ASP A 506 -11.95 6.24 -27.85
C ASP A 506 -10.87 7.34 -27.67
N MET A 507 -9.59 6.97 -27.55
CA MET A 507 -8.48 7.92 -27.59
C MET A 507 -8.09 8.30 -29.03
N VAL A 508 -8.72 7.69 -30.03
CA VAL A 508 -8.47 7.92 -31.45
C VAL A 508 -9.47 8.94 -31.97
N ASP A 509 -8.98 10.06 -32.49
CA ASP A 509 -9.82 11.07 -33.12
C ASP A 509 -10.39 10.49 -34.42
N HIS A 510 -11.72 10.36 -34.53
CA HIS A 510 -12.38 9.75 -35.68
C HIS A 510 -12.23 10.56 -36.99
N ASN A 511 -11.65 11.77 -36.91
CA ASN A 511 -11.33 12.63 -38.05
C ASN A 511 -9.93 12.39 -38.65
N ASP A 512 -9.06 11.60 -38.02
CA ASP A 512 -7.76 11.26 -38.59
C ASP A 512 -7.87 9.99 -39.44
N SER A 513 -8.00 10.18 -40.76
CA SER A 513 -8.05 9.09 -41.75
C SER A 513 -6.79 8.21 -41.78
N ASP A 514 -5.70 8.62 -41.11
CA ASP A 514 -4.45 7.87 -41.04
C ASP A 514 -4.32 6.97 -39.78
N CYS A 515 -5.13 7.17 -38.73
CA CYS A 515 -5.13 6.27 -37.57
C CYS A 515 -6.07 5.06 -37.81
N ASN A 516 -5.68 4.25 -38.77
CA ASN A 516 -6.39 3.05 -39.17
C ASN A 516 -6.21 1.95 -38.09
N CYS A 517 -6.94 2.02 -36.96
CA CYS A 517 -6.89 1.03 -35.87
C CYS A 517 -7.43 -0.36 -36.25
N CYS A 518 -7.91 -0.50 -37.49
CA CYS A 518 -8.12 -1.77 -38.20
C CYS A 518 -7.54 -1.69 -39.61
N GLY A 519 -6.35 -1.10 -39.73
CA GLY A 519 -5.63 -1.01 -40.99
C GLY A 519 -5.36 -2.38 -41.61
N SER A 520 -5.08 -2.40 -42.91
CA SER A 520 -4.77 -3.63 -43.66
C SER A 520 -3.68 -4.49 -43.00
N LYS A 521 -2.74 -3.86 -42.27
CA LYS A 521 -1.67 -4.52 -41.50
C LYS A 521 -2.17 -5.29 -40.28
N ASP A 522 -3.05 -4.72 -39.46
CA ASP A 522 -3.58 -5.38 -38.26
C ASP A 522 -4.50 -6.54 -38.64
N LYS A 523 -5.35 -6.35 -39.66
CA LYS A 523 -6.16 -7.43 -40.21
C LYS A 523 -5.30 -8.54 -40.81
N LYS A 524 -4.17 -8.21 -41.45
CA LYS A 524 -3.18 -9.19 -41.92
C LYS A 524 -2.55 -9.95 -40.76
N ALA A 525 -2.10 -9.25 -39.71
CA ALA A 525 -1.49 -9.86 -38.54
C ALA A 525 -2.47 -10.81 -37.82
N ALA A 526 -3.74 -10.41 -37.69
CA ALA A 526 -4.81 -11.24 -37.13
C ALA A 526 -5.09 -12.48 -37.99
N LYS A 527 -5.15 -12.35 -39.33
CA LYS A 527 -5.30 -13.51 -40.24
C LYS A 527 -4.12 -14.49 -40.13
N ILE A 528 -2.90 -13.97 -40.03
CA ILE A 528 -1.70 -14.79 -39.82
C ILE A 528 -1.82 -15.53 -38.48
N ALA A 529 -2.15 -14.83 -37.39
CA ALA A 529 -2.33 -15.45 -36.09
C ALA A 529 -3.44 -16.51 -36.08
N TRP A 530 -4.57 -16.22 -36.72
CA TRP A 530 -5.69 -17.15 -36.86
C TRP A 530 -5.32 -18.42 -37.64
N SER A 531 -4.40 -18.33 -38.60
CA SER A 531 -3.89 -19.50 -39.34
C SER A 531 -3.30 -20.56 -38.39
N TYR A 532 -2.75 -20.17 -37.23
CA TYR A 532 -2.30 -21.13 -36.23
C TYR A 532 -3.47 -21.98 -35.70
N PHE A 533 -4.59 -21.32 -35.38
CA PHE A 533 -5.78 -21.96 -34.84
C PHE A 533 -6.42 -22.88 -35.87
N GLU A 534 -6.51 -22.45 -37.14
CA GLU A 534 -6.98 -23.29 -38.26
C GLU A 534 -6.15 -24.57 -38.40
N ASN A 535 -4.83 -24.45 -38.50
CA ASN A 535 -3.93 -25.58 -38.75
C ASN A 535 -3.84 -26.58 -37.57
N ASN A 536 -4.27 -26.16 -36.39
CA ASN A 536 -4.16 -26.94 -35.16
C ASN A 536 -5.51 -27.32 -34.55
N TYR A 537 -6.60 -27.01 -35.23
CA TYR A 537 -7.97 -27.30 -34.81
C TYR A 537 -8.31 -28.77 -34.99
N HIS A 538 -9.02 -29.34 -34.00
CA HIS A 538 -9.55 -30.70 -34.06
C HIS A 538 -11.09 -30.66 -34.10
N PRO A 539 -11.73 -30.94 -35.24
CA PRO A 539 -13.20 -30.86 -35.38
C PRO A 539 -13.93 -31.86 -34.48
N GLU A 540 -13.25 -32.94 -34.07
CA GLU A 540 -13.84 -33.95 -33.18
C GLU A 540 -13.98 -33.49 -31.73
N THR A 541 -13.26 -32.44 -31.33
CA THR A 541 -13.27 -31.97 -29.94
C THR A 541 -13.50 -30.46 -29.81
N GLY A 542 -13.29 -29.69 -30.88
CA GLY A 542 -13.26 -28.24 -30.82
C GLY A 542 -11.99 -27.68 -30.17
N LEU A 543 -10.99 -28.53 -29.88
CA LEU A 543 -9.74 -28.13 -29.21
C LEU A 543 -8.67 -27.75 -30.24
N VAL A 544 -7.74 -26.88 -29.84
CA VAL A 544 -6.59 -26.46 -30.64
C VAL A 544 -5.30 -26.93 -29.96
N ASN A 545 -4.31 -27.42 -30.72
CA ASN A 545 -3.01 -27.80 -30.14
C ASN A 545 -2.35 -26.61 -29.42
N GLY A 546 -1.61 -26.88 -28.34
CA GLY A 546 -0.86 -25.84 -27.63
C GLY A 546 0.47 -25.48 -28.30
N VAL A 547 1.08 -26.48 -28.95
CA VAL A 547 2.28 -26.33 -29.77
C VAL A 547 2.02 -27.01 -31.10
N ASN A 548 2.45 -26.39 -32.20
CA ASN A 548 2.18 -26.89 -33.54
C ASN A 548 2.61 -28.36 -33.70
N LYS A 549 1.75 -29.16 -34.34
CA LYS A 549 1.93 -30.62 -34.53
C LYS A 549 1.98 -31.46 -33.24
N TYR A 550 1.78 -30.85 -32.07
CA TYR A 550 1.80 -31.56 -30.80
C TYR A 550 0.42 -31.54 -30.14
N SER A 551 -0.27 -32.68 -30.17
CA SER A 551 -1.66 -32.79 -29.71
C SER A 551 -1.85 -32.78 -28.20
N ILE A 552 -0.81 -32.49 -27.41
CA ILE A 552 -0.94 -32.38 -25.95
C ILE A 552 -1.27 -30.93 -25.62
N ILE A 553 -2.38 -30.74 -24.92
CA ILE A 553 -2.83 -29.45 -24.43
C ILE A 553 -2.96 -29.44 -22.93
N ARG A 554 -3.09 -28.24 -22.39
CA ARG A 554 -3.30 -27.96 -20.97
C ARG A 554 -4.48 -26.98 -20.83
N PRO A 555 -5.07 -26.81 -19.63
CA PRO A 555 -6.26 -25.96 -19.45
C PRO A 555 -6.11 -24.53 -20.00
N GLU A 556 -4.96 -23.89 -19.84
CA GLU A 556 -4.67 -22.55 -20.35
C GLU A 556 -4.78 -22.45 -21.87
N HIS A 557 -4.36 -23.48 -22.61
CA HIS A 557 -4.52 -23.50 -24.07
C HIS A 557 -6.00 -23.48 -24.47
N ILE A 558 -6.89 -24.05 -23.65
CA ILE A 558 -8.32 -24.03 -23.91
C ILE A 558 -8.87 -22.62 -23.63
N GLY A 559 -8.44 -21.97 -22.54
CA GLY A 559 -8.77 -20.57 -22.26
C GLY A 559 -8.37 -19.65 -23.42
N LYS A 560 -7.12 -19.79 -23.89
CA LYS A 560 -6.60 -19.07 -25.05
C LYS A 560 -7.33 -19.39 -26.35
N THR A 561 -7.80 -20.62 -26.53
CA THR A 561 -8.67 -20.96 -27.68
C THR A 561 -9.97 -20.16 -27.64
N ILE A 562 -10.61 -20.06 -26.47
CA ILE A 562 -11.87 -19.31 -26.32
C ILE A 562 -11.65 -17.83 -26.59
N LEU A 563 -10.69 -17.19 -25.92
CA LEU A 563 -10.43 -15.76 -26.05
C LEU A 563 -9.97 -15.38 -27.45
N ALA A 564 -9.07 -16.15 -28.07
CA ALA A 564 -8.65 -15.93 -29.45
C ALA A 564 -9.81 -16.10 -30.45
N THR A 565 -10.74 -17.02 -30.20
CA THR A 565 -11.92 -17.21 -31.06
C THR A 565 -12.92 -16.08 -30.90
N ILE A 566 -13.11 -15.56 -29.68
CA ILE A 566 -13.88 -14.32 -29.43
C ILE A 566 -13.23 -13.17 -30.18
N ALA A 567 -11.93 -12.95 -29.98
CA ALA A 567 -11.17 -11.90 -30.65
C ALA A 567 -11.29 -11.98 -32.18
N ALA A 568 -11.11 -13.17 -32.77
CA ALA A 568 -11.23 -13.39 -34.20
C ALA A 568 -12.64 -13.09 -34.74
N ARG A 569 -13.70 -13.42 -33.99
CA ARG A 569 -15.08 -13.07 -34.35
C ARG A 569 -15.28 -11.56 -34.33
N GLU A 570 -14.89 -10.91 -33.24
CA GLU A 570 -15.09 -9.47 -33.05
C GLU A 570 -14.22 -8.62 -33.99
N MET A 571 -13.15 -9.18 -34.54
CA MET A 571 -12.31 -8.57 -35.58
C MET A 571 -12.72 -8.96 -37.02
N ASP A 572 -13.85 -9.64 -37.21
CA ASP A 572 -14.36 -10.08 -38.52
C ASP A 572 -13.35 -10.94 -39.30
N ILE A 573 -12.56 -11.74 -38.58
CA ILE A 573 -11.62 -12.73 -39.14
C ILE A 573 -12.34 -14.05 -39.41
N ILE A 574 -13.37 -14.36 -38.61
CA ILE A 574 -14.26 -15.51 -38.80
C ILE A 574 -15.72 -15.11 -38.76
N TYR A 575 -16.55 -15.90 -39.43
CA TYR A 575 -17.99 -15.71 -39.41
C TYR A 575 -18.60 -16.17 -38.08
N PRO A 576 -19.74 -15.57 -37.65
CA PRO A 576 -20.47 -16.00 -36.45
C PRO A 576 -20.84 -17.50 -36.45
N GLY A 577 -21.16 -18.08 -37.62
CA GLY A 577 -21.45 -19.51 -37.74
C GLY A 577 -20.23 -20.39 -37.39
N THR A 578 -19.04 -20.03 -37.87
CA THR A 578 -17.79 -20.71 -37.53
C THR A 578 -17.47 -20.61 -36.04
N PHE A 579 -17.70 -19.45 -35.44
CA PHE A 579 -17.56 -19.27 -33.99
C PHE A 579 -18.48 -20.23 -33.23
N ASP A 580 -19.76 -20.27 -33.61
CA ASP A 580 -20.78 -21.07 -32.94
C ASP A 580 -20.51 -22.58 -33.02
N GLU A 581 -20.09 -23.04 -34.20
CA GLU A 581 -19.67 -24.41 -34.43
C GLU A 581 -18.49 -24.79 -33.53
N ARG A 582 -17.43 -23.98 -33.54
CA ARG A 582 -16.20 -24.23 -32.76
C ARG A 582 -16.48 -24.22 -31.26
N MET A 583 -17.18 -23.20 -30.77
CA MET A 583 -17.50 -23.08 -29.34
C MET A 583 -18.49 -24.15 -28.88
N GLY A 584 -19.49 -24.49 -29.71
CA GLY A 584 -20.42 -25.58 -29.43
C GLY A 584 -19.69 -26.92 -29.27
N LYS A 585 -18.78 -27.24 -30.19
CA LYS A 585 -17.98 -28.46 -30.11
C LYS A 585 -17.06 -28.47 -28.89
N LEU A 586 -16.39 -27.36 -28.62
CA LEU A 586 -15.51 -27.21 -27.46
C LEU A 586 -16.26 -27.42 -26.14
N ILE A 587 -17.42 -26.77 -25.97
CA ILE A 587 -18.25 -26.89 -24.76
C ILE A 587 -18.78 -28.32 -24.61
N ALA A 588 -19.19 -28.98 -25.70
CA ALA A 588 -19.60 -30.39 -25.68
C ALA A 588 -18.48 -31.31 -25.18
N THR A 589 -17.23 -31.04 -25.57
CA THR A 589 -16.05 -31.76 -25.08
C THR A 589 -15.77 -31.48 -23.61
N LEU A 590 -15.76 -30.21 -23.19
CA LEU A 590 -15.51 -29.82 -21.79
C LEU A 590 -16.55 -30.43 -20.82
N LYS A 591 -17.81 -30.57 -21.24
CA LYS A 591 -18.86 -31.25 -20.44
C LYS A 591 -18.52 -32.71 -20.13
N LYS A 592 -17.82 -33.40 -21.04
CA LYS A 592 -17.45 -34.82 -20.95
C LYS A 592 -16.02 -35.04 -20.43
N MET A 593 -15.21 -33.98 -20.38
CA MET A 593 -13.81 -34.02 -19.98
C MET A 593 -13.67 -34.59 -18.55
N LYS A 594 -12.78 -35.58 -18.38
CA LYS A 594 -12.48 -36.14 -17.06
C LYS A 594 -11.56 -35.22 -16.27
N LEU A 595 -11.86 -35.04 -14.99
CA LEU A 595 -11.07 -34.24 -14.06
C LEU A 595 -10.06 -35.13 -13.33
N TYR A 596 -8.92 -34.56 -12.94
CA TYR A 596 -7.98 -35.24 -12.08
C TYR A 596 -8.63 -35.50 -10.72
N HIS A 597 -8.78 -36.78 -10.36
CA HIS A 597 -9.41 -37.23 -9.12
C HIS A 597 -10.84 -36.67 -8.88
N ASN A 598 -11.58 -36.34 -9.96
CA ASN A 598 -12.89 -35.68 -9.88
C ASN A 598 -12.87 -34.32 -9.14
N GLU A 599 -11.72 -33.64 -9.15
CA GLU A 599 -11.55 -32.35 -8.46
C GLU A 599 -11.33 -31.21 -9.44
N LEU A 600 -10.20 -31.18 -10.14
CA LEU A 600 -9.83 -30.07 -11.01
C LEU A 600 -9.43 -30.58 -12.40
N PRO A 601 -9.45 -29.72 -13.44
CA PRO A 601 -8.89 -30.05 -14.73
C PRO A 601 -7.46 -30.61 -14.60
N ASN A 602 -7.20 -31.70 -15.32
CA ASN A 602 -5.91 -32.37 -15.37
C ASN A 602 -4.87 -31.50 -16.09
N LEU A 603 -3.59 -31.64 -15.75
CA LEU A 603 -2.51 -30.92 -16.44
C LEU A 603 -2.50 -31.13 -17.96
N TYR A 604 -2.76 -32.34 -18.44
CA TYR A 604 -2.55 -32.69 -19.84
C TYR A 604 -3.75 -33.44 -20.44
N TYR A 605 -4.19 -32.98 -21.61
CA TYR A 605 -5.22 -33.61 -22.40
C TYR A 605 -4.78 -33.77 -23.85
N SER A 606 -5.36 -34.74 -24.54
CA SER A 606 -5.22 -34.83 -25.99
C SER A 606 -6.19 -33.87 -26.66
N ALA A 607 -5.70 -32.96 -27.50
CA ALA A 607 -6.53 -32.12 -28.34
C ALA A 607 -7.38 -32.95 -29.31
N LYS A 608 -6.88 -34.11 -29.77
CA LYS A 608 -7.58 -34.98 -30.71
C LYS A 608 -8.81 -35.67 -30.11
N THR A 609 -8.74 -36.06 -28.83
CA THR A 609 -9.77 -36.92 -28.21
C THR A 609 -10.43 -36.34 -26.96
N GLY A 610 -9.90 -35.25 -26.41
CA GLY A 610 -10.34 -34.68 -25.13
C GLY A 610 -10.00 -35.56 -23.91
N GLN A 611 -9.27 -36.66 -24.10
CA GLN A 611 -8.92 -37.60 -23.02
C GLN A 611 -7.69 -37.14 -22.24
N MET A 612 -7.63 -37.50 -20.95
CA MET A 612 -6.44 -37.27 -20.12
C MET A 612 -5.25 -38.07 -20.67
N VAL A 613 -4.11 -37.41 -20.81
CA VAL A 613 -2.85 -38.03 -21.26
C VAL A 613 -1.70 -37.70 -20.30
N THR A 614 -0.60 -38.43 -20.37
CA THR A 614 0.67 -38.10 -19.71
C THR A 614 1.36 -36.94 -20.42
N ILE A 615 2.43 -36.39 -19.83
CA ILE A 615 3.30 -35.42 -20.51
C ILE A 615 3.91 -35.97 -21.83
N SER A 616 4.00 -37.29 -21.96
CA SER A 616 4.46 -37.98 -23.18
C SER A 616 3.33 -38.31 -24.16
N GLY A 617 2.08 -37.97 -23.84
CA GLY A 617 0.92 -38.14 -24.73
C GLY A 617 0.22 -39.48 -24.64
N LYS A 618 0.61 -40.35 -23.68
CA LYS A 618 -0.04 -41.65 -23.48
C LYS A 618 -1.34 -41.48 -22.68
N PRO A 619 -2.45 -42.17 -23.04
CA PRO A 619 -3.68 -42.13 -22.24
C PRO A 619 -3.43 -42.49 -20.78
N THR A 620 -4.07 -41.76 -19.85
CA THR A 620 -3.97 -42.04 -18.41
C THR A 620 -5.34 -42.02 -17.75
N LYS A 621 -5.58 -42.99 -16.86
CA LYS A 621 -6.79 -43.03 -16.03
C LYS A 621 -6.64 -42.18 -14.76
N MET A 622 -5.42 -42.04 -14.25
CA MET A 622 -5.13 -41.32 -13.00
C MET A 622 -4.96 -39.80 -13.22
N GLY A 623 -4.45 -39.39 -14.39
CA GLY A 623 -4.05 -38.00 -14.65
C GLY A 623 -2.67 -37.67 -14.07
N ASN A 624 -2.32 -36.39 -13.96
CA ASN A 624 -0.97 -35.88 -13.61
C ASN A 624 -1.01 -34.72 -12.60
N GLY A 625 -2.17 -34.39 -12.04
CA GLY A 625 -2.36 -33.23 -11.17
C GLY A 625 -3.02 -32.05 -11.87
N TRP A 626 -2.84 -30.85 -11.31
CA TRP A 626 -3.42 -29.58 -11.80
C TRP A 626 -2.43 -28.43 -11.68
N ASP A 627 -2.64 -27.41 -12.52
CA ASP A 627 -1.96 -26.12 -12.48
C ASP A 627 -3.03 -25.03 -12.38
N LEU A 628 -3.00 -24.25 -11.30
CA LEU A 628 -4.05 -23.29 -10.97
C LEU A 628 -4.02 -22.07 -11.88
N TYR A 629 -2.84 -21.59 -12.26
CA TYR A 629 -2.72 -20.49 -13.23
C TYR A 629 -3.33 -20.89 -14.57
N SER A 630 -3.13 -22.15 -14.95
CA SER A 630 -3.69 -22.73 -16.15
C SER A 630 -5.22 -22.85 -16.11
N ILE A 631 -5.74 -23.31 -14.98
CA ILE A 631 -7.19 -23.39 -14.74
C ILE A 631 -7.80 -21.97 -14.72
N ALA A 632 -7.11 -21.00 -14.14
CA ALA A 632 -7.57 -19.61 -14.10
C ALA A 632 -7.72 -19.03 -15.51
N GLN A 633 -6.76 -19.24 -16.43
CA GLN A 633 -6.90 -18.78 -17.82
C GLN A 633 -8.09 -19.45 -18.53
N LEU A 634 -8.35 -20.74 -18.26
CA LEU A 634 -9.58 -21.40 -18.74
C LEU A 634 -10.84 -20.76 -18.16
N MET A 635 -10.84 -20.44 -16.87
CA MET A 635 -11.96 -19.76 -16.22
C MET A 635 -12.22 -18.39 -16.83
N THR A 636 -11.19 -17.60 -17.07
CA THR A 636 -11.30 -16.30 -17.74
C THR A 636 -12.00 -16.43 -19.10
N GLY A 637 -11.54 -17.35 -19.96
CA GLY A 637 -12.19 -17.60 -21.25
C GLY A 637 -13.64 -18.07 -21.10
N LEU A 638 -13.92 -19.00 -20.19
CA LEU A 638 -15.29 -19.48 -19.93
C LEU A 638 -16.21 -18.38 -19.39
N TYR A 639 -15.67 -17.47 -18.57
CA TYR A 639 -16.41 -16.34 -18.04
C TYR A 639 -16.88 -15.42 -19.15
N TYR A 640 -15.99 -15.03 -20.06
CA TYR A 640 -16.36 -14.17 -21.19
C TYR A 640 -17.29 -14.87 -22.16
N LEU A 641 -17.08 -16.17 -22.42
CA LEU A 641 -18.01 -16.94 -23.23
C LEU A 641 -19.42 -16.96 -22.63
N GLN A 642 -19.59 -17.20 -21.32
CA GLN A 642 -20.93 -17.20 -20.71
C GLN A 642 -21.55 -15.80 -20.58
N ARG A 643 -20.72 -14.78 -20.40
CA ARG A 643 -21.17 -13.39 -20.23
C ARG A 643 -21.71 -12.88 -21.56
N ASP A 644 -20.89 -12.98 -22.60
CA ASP A 644 -21.12 -12.35 -23.91
C ASP A 644 -21.96 -13.23 -24.85
N TYR A 645 -22.01 -14.54 -24.57
CA TYR A 645 -22.79 -15.51 -25.35
C TYR A 645 -23.69 -16.34 -24.43
N PRO A 646 -24.82 -15.77 -23.98
CA PRO A 646 -25.67 -16.36 -22.93
C PRO A 646 -26.15 -17.79 -23.23
N LYS A 647 -26.21 -18.21 -24.50
CA LYS A 647 -26.53 -19.59 -24.90
C LYS A 647 -25.59 -20.64 -24.30
N TYR A 648 -24.34 -20.29 -24.02
CA TYR A 648 -23.37 -21.20 -23.39
C TYR A 648 -23.39 -21.13 -21.85
N ARG A 649 -24.13 -20.19 -21.26
CA ARG A 649 -24.04 -19.87 -19.83
C ARG A 649 -24.32 -21.05 -18.92
N GLU A 650 -25.43 -21.73 -19.14
CA GLU A 650 -25.80 -22.86 -18.27
C GLU A 650 -24.78 -24.00 -18.38
N ASP A 651 -24.23 -24.24 -19.57
CA ASP A 651 -23.23 -25.26 -19.80
C ASP A 651 -21.89 -24.92 -19.15
N VAL A 652 -21.46 -23.66 -19.24
CA VAL A 652 -20.28 -23.16 -18.52
C VAL A 652 -20.46 -23.32 -17.01
N PHE A 653 -21.60 -22.91 -16.47
CA PHE A 653 -21.90 -23.07 -15.04
C PHE A 653 -21.85 -24.53 -14.62
N LYS A 654 -22.41 -25.46 -15.41
CA LYS A 654 -22.33 -26.90 -15.16
C LYS A 654 -20.89 -27.44 -15.24
N ILE A 655 -20.04 -26.89 -16.09
CA ILE A 655 -18.62 -27.27 -16.19
C ILE A 655 -17.89 -26.84 -14.91
N VAL A 656 -17.95 -25.55 -14.55
CA VAL A 656 -17.23 -25.00 -13.39
C VAL A 656 -17.76 -25.56 -12.07
N ALA A 657 -19.07 -25.81 -11.95
CA ALA A 657 -19.67 -26.38 -10.74
C ALA A 657 -19.25 -27.83 -10.43
N LYS A 658 -18.57 -28.52 -11.37
CA LYS A 658 -17.94 -29.83 -11.12
C LYS A 658 -16.59 -29.70 -10.42
N TRP A 659 -15.98 -28.52 -10.41
CA TRP A 659 -14.63 -28.31 -9.94
C TRP A 659 -14.58 -28.11 -8.42
N ASN A 660 -13.59 -28.72 -7.78
CA ASN A 660 -13.40 -28.68 -6.34
C ASN A 660 -12.01 -28.13 -6.00
N PHE A 661 -12.01 -26.89 -5.50
CA PHE A 661 -10.81 -26.13 -5.19
C PHE A 661 -10.26 -26.36 -3.77
N LYS A 662 -10.91 -27.18 -2.93
CA LYS A 662 -10.58 -27.33 -1.49
C LYS A 662 -9.11 -27.66 -1.20
N ARG A 663 -8.45 -28.42 -2.08
CA ARG A 663 -7.03 -28.78 -1.91
C ARG A 663 -6.07 -27.83 -2.63
N ALA A 664 -6.57 -26.95 -3.48
CA ALA A 664 -5.75 -26.04 -4.27
C ALA A 664 -5.69 -24.64 -3.63
N LEU A 665 -6.78 -24.22 -2.98
CA LEU A 665 -6.90 -22.94 -2.27
C LEU A 665 -6.71 -23.17 -0.76
N LEU A 666 -5.65 -22.59 -0.21
CA LEU A 666 -5.33 -22.62 1.22
C LEU A 666 -5.73 -21.29 1.86
N LYS A 667 -5.67 -21.23 3.19
CA LYS A 667 -5.96 -20.00 3.94
C LYS A 667 -5.02 -18.86 3.55
N ASP A 668 -3.72 -19.15 3.48
CA ASP A 668 -2.64 -18.16 3.29
C ASP A 668 -1.83 -18.47 2.01
N GLY A 669 -2.48 -18.93 0.94
CA GLY A 669 -1.80 -19.24 -0.33
C GLY A 669 -2.56 -20.17 -1.26
N MET A 670 -1.90 -20.49 -2.37
CA MET A 670 -2.43 -21.37 -3.41
C MET A 670 -1.37 -22.37 -3.85
N GLN A 671 -1.79 -23.54 -4.32
CA GLN A 671 -0.86 -24.61 -4.69
C GLN A 671 -1.31 -25.42 -5.90
N ASP A 672 -0.32 -25.72 -6.73
CA ASP A 672 -0.40 -26.68 -7.82
C ASP A 672 -0.20 -28.09 -7.30
N ARG A 673 -0.61 -29.08 -8.10
CA ARG A 673 -0.37 -30.48 -7.81
C ARG A 673 0.27 -31.14 -9.02
N TRP A 674 1.32 -31.91 -8.80
CA TRP A 674 1.97 -32.72 -9.84
C TRP A 674 1.97 -34.20 -9.46
N PHE A 675 1.91 -35.05 -10.47
CA PHE A 675 1.95 -36.51 -10.33
C PHE A 675 2.57 -37.12 -11.58
N ASN A 676 3.58 -37.97 -11.39
CA ASN A 676 4.38 -38.57 -12.47
C ASN A 676 3.91 -39.98 -12.89
N GLY A 677 2.82 -40.49 -12.30
CA GLY A 677 2.31 -41.84 -12.57
C GLY A 677 2.94 -42.96 -11.75
N LYS A 678 3.99 -42.69 -10.95
CA LYS A 678 4.73 -43.70 -10.16
C LYS A 678 4.75 -43.41 -8.65
N ASP A 679 4.95 -42.17 -8.25
CA ASP A 679 5.00 -41.74 -6.84
C ASP A 679 3.70 -41.06 -6.41
N LYS A 680 3.48 -40.81 -5.12
CA LYS A 680 2.26 -40.14 -4.59
C LYS A 680 2.00 -38.72 -5.15
N GLY A 681 2.94 -38.16 -5.90
CA GLY A 681 2.93 -36.77 -6.38
C GLY A 681 3.23 -35.77 -5.25
N GLY A 682 3.20 -34.48 -5.58
CA GLY A 682 3.48 -33.40 -4.63
C GLY A 682 2.68 -32.14 -4.89
N PHE A 683 2.66 -31.26 -3.89
CA PHE A 683 2.11 -29.91 -4.00
C PHE A 683 3.24 -28.89 -4.15
N THR A 684 3.02 -27.89 -5.00
CA THR A 684 3.97 -26.79 -5.19
C THR A 684 3.25 -25.47 -4.95
N PRO A 685 3.74 -24.60 -4.05
CA PRO A 685 3.13 -23.29 -3.84
C PRO A 685 3.34 -22.40 -5.06
N ILE A 686 2.35 -21.57 -5.35
CA ILE A 686 2.47 -20.50 -6.35
C ILE A 686 3.34 -19.40 -5.74
N LYS A 687 4.36 -18.97 -6.48
CA LYS A 687 5.45 -18.12 -5.92
C LYS A 687 5.43 -16.68 -6.42
N ASP A 688 4.79 -16.46 -7.57
CA ASP A 688 4.72 -15.17 -8.24
C ASP A 688 3.42 -14.47 -7.83
N PRO A 689 3.50 -13.32 -7.13
CA PRO A 689 2.33 -12.55 -6.74
C PRO A 689 1.39 -12.21 -7.89
N ALA A 690 1.94 -11.99 -9.09
CA ALA A 690 1.17 -11.60 -10.27
C ALA A 690 0.32 -12.76 -10.78
N LYS A 691 0.86 -13.99 -10.79
CA LYS A 691 0.10 -15.21 -11.09
C LYS A 691 -1.00 -15.43 -10.06
N GLU A 692 -0.69 -15.23 -8.77
CA GLU A 692 -1.70 -15.34 -7.73
C GLU A 692 -2.83 -14.33 -7.89
N TYR A 693 -2.51 -13.08 -8.25
CA TYR A 693 -3.53 -12.06 -8.52
C TYR A 693 -4.43 -12.43 -9.70
N TYR A 694 -3.84 -12.93 -10.78
CA TYR A 694 -4.59 -13.42 -11.93
C TYR A 694 -5.56 -14.54 -11.52
N ILE A 695 -5.06 -15.54 -10.78
CA ILE A 695 -5.86 -16.67 -10.28
C ILE A 695 -6.97 -16.17 -9.37
N HIS A 696 -6.65 -15.28 -8.42
CA HIS A 696 -7.61 -14.73 -7.50
C HIS A 696 -8.76 -14.05 -8.23
N THR A 697 -8.42 -13.18 -9.19
CA THR A 697 -9.40 -12.41 -9.96
C THR A 697 -10.25 -13.32 -10.84
N ALA A 698 -9.65 -14.29 -11.55
CA ALA A 698 -10.37 -15.26 -12.37
C ALA A 698 -11.33 -16.16 -11.56
N LEU A 699 -10.96 -16.54 -10.35
CA LEU A 699 -11.84 -17.28 -9.43
C LEU A 699 -12.99 -16.41 -8.91
N LYS A 700 -12.71 -15.12 -8.65
CA LYS A 700 -13.71 -14.14 -8.22
C LYS A 700 -14.78 -13.89 -9.29
N LEU A 701 -14.45 -14.03 -10.58
CA LEU A 701 -15.42 -14.00 -11.69
C LEU A 701 -16.51 -15.09 -11.57
N PHE A 702 -16.28 -16.14 -10.77
CA PHE A 702 -17.27 -17.16 -10.42
C PHE A 702 -17.60 -17.18 -8.93
N ASN A 703 -17.40 -16.06 -8.21
CA ASN A 703 -17.64 -15.95 -6.77
C ASN A 703 -16.96 -17.06 -5.93
N ILE A 704 -15.76 -17.50 -6.34
CA ILE A 704 -14.97 -18.50 -5.62
C ILE A 704 -13.89 -17.75 -4.80
N PRO A 705 -13.93 -17.81 -3.46
CA PRO A 705 -12.98 -17.09 -2.61
C PRO A 705 -11.59 -17.73 -2.69
N SER A 706 -10.56 -16.90 -2.69
CA SER A 706 -9.15 -17.30 -2.77
C SER A 706 -8.24 -16.22 -2.19
N TYR A 707 -6.98 -16.58 -1.91
CA TYR A 707 -5.95 -15.69 -1.42
C TYR A 707 -5.13 -15.08 -2.58
N SER A 708 -4.62 -13.86 -2.42
CA SER A 708 -3.57 -13.29 -3.28
C SER A 708 -2.69 -12.37 -2.45
N HIS A 709 -1.38 -12.38 -2.67
CA HIS A 709 -0.47 -11.41 -2.05
C HIS A 709 -0.76 -9.95 -2.40
N PHE A 710 -1.39 -9.67 -3.53
CA PHE A 710 -1.86 -8.32 -3.78
C PHE A 710 -3.02 -7.99 -2.86
N VAL A 711 -3.95 -8.93 -2.64
CA VAL A 711 -5.06 -8.75 -1.69
C VAL A 711 -4.59 -8.63 -0.25
N ASP A 712 -3.61 -9.45 0.12
CA ASP A 712 -2.98 -9.51 1.43
C ASP A 712 -1.46 -9.27 1.31
N GLU A 713 -1.09 -8.00 1.41
CA GLU A 713 0.27 -7.53 1.13
C GLU A 713 1.28 -7.84 2.23
N ARG A 714 0.87 -8.49 3.32
CA ARG A 714 1.75 -8.91 4.44
C ARG A 714 2.90 -9.80 4.01
N ASN A 715 2.79 -10.42 2.84
CA ASN A 715 3.90 -11.19 2.27
C ASN A 715 4.30 -10.70 0.86
N LEU A 716 4.13 -9.41 0.58
CA LEU A 716 4.85 -8.70 -0.48
C LEU A 716 6.10 -8.01 0.07
N ASP A 717 7.13 -8.00 -0.75
CA ASP A 717 8.35 -7.21 -0.62
C ASP A 717 8.54 -6.42 -1.92
N TYR A 718 9.38 -5.39 -1.92
CA TYR A 718 9.52 -4.48 -3.07
C TYR A 718 10.99 -4.23 -3.38
N THR A 719 11.29 -4.08 -4.67
CA THR A 719 12.60 -3.62 -5.15
C THR A 719 12.40 -2.51 -6.16
N ALA A 720 13.34 -1.58 -6.30
CA ALA A 720 13.22 -0.45 -7.22
C ALA A 720 14.29 -0.47 -8.34
N PRO A 721 14.36 -1.51 -9.19
CA PRO A 721 15.28 -1.53 -10.31
C PRO A 721 14.98 -0.37 -11.25
N TYR A 722 16.01 0.36 -11.66
CA TYR A 722 15.85 1.54 -12.53
C TYR A 722 14.84 2.56 -12.00
N LEU A 723 14.77 2.73 -10.67
CA LEU A 723 13.90 3.68 -9.98
C LEU A 723 12.39 3.37 -10.03
N HIS A 724 11.98 2.18 -10.48
CA HIS A 724 10.56 1.78 -10.53
C HIS A 724 10.27 0.70 -9.50
N GLU A 725 9.31 0.93 -8.58
CA GLU A 725 8.98 -0.05 -7.53
C GLU A 725 8.27 -1.28 -8.12
N VAL A 726 8.93 -2.44 -8.09
CA VAL A 726 8.43 -3.72 -8.58
C VAL A 726 8.17 -4.66 -7.38
N PRO A 727 6.94 -5.18 -7.23
CA PRO A 727 6.57 -6.09 -6.14
C PRO A 727 7.09 -7.51 -6.37
N MET A 728 7.51 -8.18 -5.29
CA MET A 728 7.99 -9.57 -5.26
C MET A 728 7.45 -10.32 -4.04
N GLY A 729 7.24 -11.63 -4.16
CA GLY A 729 6.76 -12.43 -3.02
C GLY A 729 7.80 -12.51 -1.89
N PHE A 730 7.41 -12.30 -0.63
CA PHE A 730 8.35 -12.19 0.49
C PHE A 730 9.25 -13.42 0.68
N LYS A 731 8.70 -14.63 0.53
CA LYS A 731 9.43 -15.91 0.74
C LYS A 731 10.30 -16.32 -0.44
N HIS A 732 9.80 -16.12 -1.66
CA HIS A 732 10.42 -16.66 -2.88
C HIS A 732 11.13 -15.59 -3.71
N ARG A 733 10.81 -14.32 -3.46
CA ARG A 733 11.34 -13.11 -4.09
C ARG A 733 11.49 -13.27 -5.60
N VAL A 734 10.37 -13.57 -6.28
CA VAL A 734 10.29 -13.70 -7.74
C VAL A 734 9.35 -12.64 -8.28
N THR A 735 9.73 -12.04 -9.42
CA THR A 735 8.86 -11.17 -10.22
C THR A 735 9.03 -11.46 -11.71
N ASN A 736 7.92 -11.79 -12.37
CA ASN A 736 7.80 -11.98 -13.81
C ASN A 736 6.71 -11.04 -14.39
N GLY A 737 6.94 -10.50 -15.58
CA GLY A 737 6.04 -9.52 -16.22
C GLY A 737 4.81 -10.11 -16.91
N GLU A 738 4.80 -11.40 -17.28
CA GLU A 738 3.76 -11.98 -18.14
C GLU A 738 2.37 -11.93 -17.52
N SER A 739 2.24 -12.22 -16.24
CA SER A 739 0.93 -12.23 -15.58
C SER A 739 0.33 -10.84 -15.44
N TYR A 740 1.17 -9.79 -15.40
CA TYR A 740 0.70 -8.39 -15.49
C TYR A 740 0.13 -8.09 -16.85
N LEU A 741 0.84 -8.47 -17.91
CA LEU A 741 0.39 -8.30 -19.29
C LEU A 741 -0.97 -8.94 -19.53
N TRP A 742 -1.13 -10.22 -19.16
CA TRP A 742 -2.40 -10.91 -19.30
C TRP A 742 -3.51 -10.27 -18.47
N SER A 743 -3.24 -9.92 -17.21
CA SER A 743 -4.24 -9.28 -16.35
C SER A 743 -4.70 -7.93 -16.93
N MET A 744 -3.79 -7.13 -17.48
CA MET A 744 -4.11 -5.80 -18.03
C MET A 744 -5.02 -5.86 -19.27
N ILE A 745 -4.99 -6.92 -20.07
CA ILE A 745 -5.87 -7.05 -21.24
C ILE A 745 -7.10 -7.93 -20.99
N GLU A 746 -7.01 -8.91 -20.08
CA GLU A 746 -8.06 -9.91 -19.87
C GLU A 746 -8.91 -9.72 -18.62
N LEU A 747 -8.43 -9.01 -17.58
CA LEU A 747 -9.08 -9.00 -16.27
C LEU A 747 -9.36 -7.57 -15.79
N PRO A 748 -10.27 -7.39 -14.81
CA PRO A 748 -10.36 -6.14 -14.07
C PRO A 748 -9.08 -5.90 -13.25
N TYR A 749 -8.62 -4.66 -13.27
CA TYR A 749 -7.48 -4.17 -12.50
C TYR A 749 -7.77 -2.80 -11.87
N TYR A 750 -7.04 -2.49 -10.82
CA TYR A 750 -7.18 -1.28 -10.02
C TYR A 750 -5.89 -0.45 -10.11
N LEU A 751 -5.92 0.84 -9.74
CA LEU A 751 -4.84 1.80 -9.97
C LEU A 751 -3.45 1.32 -9.53
N LYS A 752 -3.31 0.66 -8.38
CA LYS A 752 -2.00 0.17 -7.92
C LYS A 752 -1.50 -1.02 -8.72
N TYR A 753 -2.37 -1.92 -9.17
CA TYR A 753 -1.93 -2.97 -10.10
C TYR A 753 -1.47 -2.39 -11.42
N LYS A 754 -2.22 -1.39 -11.94
CA LYS A 754 -1.83 -0.62 -13.12
C LYS A 754 -0.50 0.11 -12.90
N HIS A 755 -0.26 0.71 -11.74
CA HIS A 755 1.03 1.30 -11.37
C HIS A 755 2.15 0.26 -11.37
N TYR A 756 1.97 -0.90 -10.74
CA TYR A 756 3.00 -1.95 -10.75
C TYR A 756 3.24 -2.52 -12.16
N SER A 757 2.19 -2.66 -12.97
CA SER A 757 2.33 -3.03 -14.38
C SER A 757 3.08 -1.96 -15.18
N SER A 758 2.84 -0.68 -14.91
CA SER A 758 3.56 0.45 -15.51
C SER A 758 5.02 0.42 -15.11
N ASN A 759 5.33 0.24 -13.82
CA ASN A 759 6.69 0.12 -13.30
C ASN A 759 7.46 -1.01 -13.95
N ILE A 760 6.82 -2.15 -14.21
CA ILE A 760 7.45 -3.26 -14.93
C ILE A 760 7.83 -2.84 -16.36
N TYR A 761 6.93 -2.19 -17.09
CA TYR A 761 7.21 -1.68 -18.43
C TYR A 761 8.33 -0.63 -18.41
N LEU A 762 8.23 0.37 -17.53
CA LEU A 762 9.20 1.45 -17.39
C LEU A 762 10.58 0.91 -16.98
N THR A 763 10.65 -0.10 -16.11
CA THR A 763 11.91 -0.79 -15.78
C THR A 763 12.56 -1.39 -17.03
N LEU A 764 11.77 -2.02 -17.91
CA LEU A 764 12.27 -2.63 -19.16
C LEU A 764 12.70 -1.57 -20.17
N LYS A 765 11.93 -0.48 -20.28
CA LYS A 765 12.23 0.69 -21.12
C LYS A 765 13.52 1.38 -20.67
N ASP A 766 13.66 1.72 -19.40
CA ASP A 766 14.83 2.45 -18.90
C ASP A 766 16.09 1.61 -18.95
N ARG A 767 15.97 0.30 -18.72
CA ARG A 767 17.05 -0.64 -19.01
C ARG A 767 17.50 -0.53 -20.47
N TYR A 768 16.56 -0.49 -21.42
CA TYR A 768 16.89 -0.34 -22.84
C TYR A 768 17.54 1.02 -23.12
N THR A 769 16.99 2.12 -22.60
CA THR A 769 17.57 3.47 -22.75
C THR A 769 19.02 3.52 -22.27
N ILE A 770 19.32 2.87 -21.14
CA ILE A 770 20.67 2.89 -20.54
C ILE A 770 21.63 1.90 -21.23
N THR A 771 21.14 0.73 -21.65
CA THR A 771 22.04 -0.36 -22.11
C THR A 771 22.01 -0.61 -23.62
N GLY A 772 21.08 0.01 -24.34
CA GLY A 772 20.77 -0.28 -25.75
C GLY A 772 20.17 -1.65 -26.00
N LYS A 773 19.90 -2.47 -24.96
CA LYS A 773 19.47 -3.87 -25.11
C LYS A 773 17.99 -4.02 -24.82
N LEU A 774 17.21 -4.38 -25.85
CA LEU A 774 15.81 -4.75 -25.70
C LEU A 774 15.65 -5.91 -24.69
N ALA A 775 14.50 -5.94 -24.03
CA ALA A 775 14.16 -6.99 -23.09
C ALA A 775 12.65 -7.15 -22.96
N THR A 776 12.21 -8.38 -22.75
CA THR A 776 10.86 -8.70 -22.28
C THR A 776 10.98 -9.57 -21.02
N SER A 777 9.92 -9.65 -20.22
CA SER A 777 9.85 -10.54 -19.05
C SER A 777 8.64 -11.47 -19.20
N THR A 778 8.89 -12.66 -19.74
CA THR A 778 7.86 -13.65 -20.07
C THR A 778 8.36 -15.09 -19.94
N GLU A 779 7.45 -16.05 -20.03
CA GLU A 779 7.72 -17.48 -20.19
C GLU A 779 7.55 -17.92 -21.64
N GLU A 780 8.55 -18.52 -22.28
CA GLU A 780 8.51 -18.79 -23.71
C GLU A 780 8.77 -20.25 -24.05
N ALA A 781 8.02 -20.77 -25.04
CA ALA A 781 8.34 -22.03 -25.69
C ALA A 781 9.48 -21.82 -26.69
N LEU A 782 10.45 -22.74 -26.72
CA LEU A 782 11.65 -22.62 -27.57
C LEU A 782 11.67 -23.69 -28.68
N ASP A 783 12.12 -23.28 -29.87
CA ASP A 783 12.33 -24.13 -31.05
C ASP A 783 13.45 -25.17 -30.87
N ARG A 784 14.31 -24.99 -29.85
CA ARG A 784 15.46 -25.82 -29.51
C ARG A 784 15.53 -26.11 -28.00
N LYS A 785 16.50 -26.91 -27.56
CA LYS A 785 16.72 -27.18 -26.13
C LYS A 785 17.34 -25.96 -25.41
N PRO A 786 16.93 -25.65 -24.17
CA PRO A 786 15.77 -26.23 -23.46
C PRO A 786 14.47 -25.77 -24.11
N ARG A 787 13.43 -26.61 -24.17
CA ARG A 787 12.18 -26.33 -24.92
C ARG A 787 11.31 -25.22 -24.30
N TRP A 788 11.75 -24.61 -23.21
CA TRP A 788 11.03 -23.56 -22.48
C TRP A 788 12.01 -22.71 -21.66
N ILE A 789 11.69 -21.43 -21.49
CA ILE A 789 12.46 -20.46 -20.69
C ILE A 789 11.52 -19.53 -19.92
N GLU A 790 11.96 -19.02 -18.77
CA GLU A 790 11.33 -17.93 -18.01
C GLU A 790 12.36 -16.80 -17.82
N ASN A 791 11.97 -15.57 -18.18
CA ASN A 791 12.76 -14.37 -18.05
C ASN A 791 12.23 -13.52 -16.88
N ASP A 792 12.87 -13.63 -15.72
CA ASP A 792 12.48 -12.90 -14.51
C ASP A 792 13.17 -11.53 -14.42
N ILE A 793 12.44 -10.53 -13.91
CA ILE A 793 13.00 -9.22 -13.54
C ILE A 793 13.82 -9.37 -12.27
N TYR A 794 13.27 -10.05 -11.27
CA TYR A 794 13.91 -10.30 -9.99
C TYR A 794 13.69 -11.75 -9.56
N ASN A 795 14.74 -12.39 -9.05
CA ASN A 795 14.67 -13.74 -8.51
C ASN A 795 15.74 -13.96 -7.43
N ASN A 796 15.32 -14.11 -6.18
CA ASN A 796 16.16 -14.47 -5.03
C ASN A 796 17.48 -13.68 -4.94
N GLY A 797 17.42 -12.35 -5.05
CA GLY A 797 18.59 -11.47 -4.95
C GLY A 797 19.26 -11.14 -6.28
N LYS A 798 18.83 -11.74 -7.39
CA LYS A 798 19.39 -11.46 -8.72
C LYS A 798 18.38 -10.74 -9.59
N LEU A 799 18.81 -9.61 -10.16
CA LEU A 799 18.10 -8.95 -11.25
C LEU A 799 18.39 -9.67 -12.57
N TRP A 800 17.39 -9.76 -13.43
CA TRP A 800 17.48 -10.30 -14.79
C TRP A 800 17.96 -11.75 -14.84
N SER A 801 17.05 -12.69 -14.57
CA SER A 801 17.40 -14.12 -14.56
C SER A 801 16.64 -14.91 -15.62
N ASP A 802 17.39 -15.66 -16.42
CA ASP A 802 16.87 -16.52 -17.49
C ASP A 802 16.97 -17.98 -17.05
N ARG A 803 15.83 -18.68 -16.93
CA ARG A 803 15.78 -20.02 -16.34
C ARG A 803 14.99 -21.03 -17.16
N ASN A 804 15.35 -22.30 -17.06
CA ASN A 804 14.52 -23.41 -17.56
C ASN A 804 13.52 -23.88 -16.50
N ARG A 805 12.71 -24.89 -16.83
CA ARG A 805 11.70 -25.49 -15.92
C ARG A 805 12.28 -26.12 -14.65
N ASP A 806 13.56 -26.45 -14.64
CA ASP A 806 14.27 -26.97 -13.46
C ASP A 806 14.80 -25.84 -12.56
N GLY A 807 14.53 -24.58 -12.92
CA GLY A 807 15.05 -23.39 -12.24
C GLY A 807 16.54 -23.12 -12.52
N LYS A 808 17.16 -23.82 -13.46
CA LYS A 808 18.58 -23.65 -13.82
C LYS A 808 18.74 -22.50 -14.79
N SER A 809 19.79 -21.70 -14.60
CA SER A 809 20.12 -20.59 -15.49
C SER A 809 20.46 -21.09 -16.90
N VAL A 810 19.96 -20.41 -17.93
CA VAL A 810 20.17 -20.76 -19.33
C VAL A 810 20.85 -19.62 -20.08
N ARG A 811 22.17 -19.72 -20.25
CA ARG A 811 22.98 -18.73 -20.98
C ARG A 811 22.61 -18.70 -22.48
N LYS A 812 22.65 -17.52 -23.11
CA LYS A 812 22.43 -17.31 -24.56
C LYS A 812 21.07 -17.80 -25.09
N ARG A 813 20.05 -17.72 -24.24
CA ARG A 813 18.67 -18.12 -24.58
C ARG A 813 17.68 -17.01 -24.29
N LYS A 814 18.15 -15.80 -23.94
CA LYS A 814 17.30 -14.65 -23.71
C LYS A 814 16.51 -14.36 -24.98
N LEU A 815 15.22 -14.08 -24.84
CA LEU A 815 14.31 -13.87 -25.95
C LEU A 815 13.64 -12.49 -25.84
N ILE A 816 13.48 -11.82 -26.97
CA ILE A 816 12.45 -10.77 -27.11
C ILE A 816 11.17 -11.47 -27.58
N SER A 817 10.16 -11.44 -26.74
CA SER A 817 8.89 -12.13 -26.98
C SER A 817 8.01 -11.40 -27.97
N THR A 818 7.56 -12.10 -29.02
CA THR A 818 6.50 -11.61 -29.91
C THR A 818 5.22 -11.34 -29.14
N LYS A 819 4.88 -12.21 -28.18
CA LYS A 819 3.68 -12.07 -27.35
C LYS A 819 3.70 -10.75 -26.56
N ALA A 820 4.82 -10.46 -25.91
CA ALA A 820 4.96 -9.25 -25.09
C ALA A 820 5.00 -8.01 -25.95
N ALA A 821 5.67 -8.05 -27.11
CA ALA A 821 5.71 -6.93 -28.05
C ALA A 821 4.30 -6.52 -28.49
N PHE A 822 3.47 -7.48 -28.94
CA PHE A 822 2.09 -7.20 -29.34
C PHE A 822 1.24 -6.64 -28.20
N ILE A 823 1.35 -7.20 -26.99
CA ILE A 823 0.57 -6.71 -25.84
C ILE A 823 1.05 -5.32 -25.41
N TYR A 824 2.35 -5.08 -25.32
CA TYR A 824 2.89 -3.76 -24.98
C TYR A 824 2.55 -2.70 -26.02
N ASP A 825 2.53 -3.06 -27.30
CA ASP A 825 2.11 -2.16 -28.37
C ASP A 825 0.61 -1.88 -28.34
N ALA A 826 -0.21 -2.87 -28.02
CA ALA A 826 -1.63 -2.66 -27.78
C ALA A 826 -1.89 -1.77 -26.55
N LEU A 827 -1.08 -1.88 -25.50
CA LEU A 827 -1.25 -1.08 -24.28
C LEU A 827 -0.64 0.31 -24.41
N TYR A 828 0.55 0.47 -24.98
CA TYR A 828 1.36 1.69 -24.87
C TYR A 828 1.98 2.15 -26.20
N GLY A 829 1.81 1.39 -27.29
CA GLY A 829 2.40 1.72 -28.60
C GLY A 829 1.87 3.01 -29.21
N TYR A 830 0.71 3.50 -28.78
CA TYR A 830 0.15 4.78 -29.22
C TYR A 830 0.96 5.99 -28.70
N THR A 831 1.60 5.86 -27.53
CA THR A 831 2.33 6.96 -26.87
C THR A 831 3.83 6.72 -26.70
N ASP A 832 4.31 5.47 -26.82
CA ASP A 832 5.66 5.12 -26.38
C ASP A 832 6.48 4.33 -27.43
N ASP A 833 7.66 4.86 -27.75
CA ASP A 833 8.55 4.29 -28.78
C ASP A 833 9.19 2.96 -28.39
N TYR A 834 9.29 2.62 -27.10
CA TYR A 834 9.87 1.34 -26.70
C TYR A 834 8.98 0.17 -27.13
N ALA A 835 7.67 0.32 -26.98
CA ALA A 835 6.69 -0.66 -27.48
C ALA A 835 6.76 -0.78 -29.01
N LYS A 836 6.84 0.34 -29.74
CA LYS A 836 7.02 0.34 -31.20
C LYS A 836 8.31 -0.35 -31.63
N LYS A 837 9.43 -0.10 -30.95
CA LYS A 837 10.71 -0.76 -31.22
C LYS A 837 10.66 -2.26 -30.95
N LEU A 838 9.97 -2.69 -29.90
CA LEU A 838 9.71 -4.11 -29.67
C LEU A 838 8.92 -4.71 -30.84
N MET A 839 7.92 -3.99 -31.35
CA MET A 839 7.13 -4.43 -32.51
C MET A 839 7.92 -4.50 -33.80
N GLU A 840 8.72 -3.48 -34.12
CA GLU A 840 9.62 -3.49 -35.27
C GLU A 840 10.53 -4.73 -35.24
N HIS A 841 11.08 -5.04 -34.07
CA HIS A 841 12.00 -6.16 -33.86
C HIS A 841 11.34 -7.55 -34.02
N VAL A 842 10.01 -7.63 -33.90
CA VAL A 842 9.24 -8.88 -34.07
C VAL A 842 8.38 -8.90 -35.34
N SER A 843 8.36 -7.82 -36.12
CA SER A 843 7.43 -7.63 -37.24
C SER A 843 7.58 -8.66 -38.37
N ASP A 844 8.76 -9.26 -38.52
CA ASP A 844 9.09 -10.29 -39.50
C ASP A 844 8.95 -11.72 -38.95
N LEU A 845 8.57 -11.89 -37.67
CA LEU A 845 8.57 -13.17 -36.98
C LEU A 845 7.29 -13.97 -37.19
N TYR A 846 6.97 -14.26 -38.46
CA TYR A 846 5.82 -15.07 -38.82
C TYR A 846 6.09 -15.95 -40.04
N LYS A 847 5.13 -16.82 -40.33
CA LYS A 847 5.01 -17.51 -41.61
C LYS A 847 3.56 -17.46 -42.07
N GLU A 848 3.32 -16.88 -43.25
CA GLU A 848 1.98 -16.80 -43.83
C GLU A 848 1.35 -18.19 -43.95
N GLY A 849 0.07 -18.29 -43.62
CA GLY A 849 -0.65 -19.56 -43.55
C GLY A 849 -0.27 -20.48 -42.39
N TYR A 850 0.63 -20.07 -41.47
CA TYR A 850 1.02 -20.87 -40.30
C TYR A 850 0.83 -20.15 -38.96
N GLY A 851 1.25 -18.89 -38.84
CA GLY A 851 1.19 -18.12 -37.60
C GLY A 851 2.47 -17.37 -37.25
N TRP A 852 2.42 -16.69 -36.11
CA TRP A 852 3.52 -15.95 -35.50
C TRP A 852 4.42 -16.87 -34.67
N TYR A 853 5.73 -16.61 -34.75
CA TYR A 853 6.78 -17.30 -34.01
C TYR A 853 6.99 -16.68 -32.62
N GLY A 854 7.47 -17.47 -31.66
CA GLY A 854 7.54 -17.07 -30.24
C GLY A 854 8.41 -15.85 -29.92
N GLY A 855 9.38 -15.50 -30.76
CA GLY A 855 10.22 -14.32 -30.55
C GLY A 855 11.56 -14.40 -31.25
N ARG A 856 12.51 -13.56 -30.84
CA ARG A 856 13.88 -13.50 -31.37
C ARG A 856 14.90 -13.65 -30.24
N TYR A 857 15.89 -14.52 -30.45
CA TYR A 857 16.96 -14.71 -29.47
C TYR A 857 17.90 -13.50 -29.46
N VAL A 858 18.12 -12.91 -28.29
CA VAL A 858 18.90 -11.67 -28.14
C VAL A 858 20.36 -11.88 -28.50
N GLU A 859 21.00 -12.95 -28.03
CA GLU A 859 22.43 -13.17 -28.27
C GLU A 859 22.75 -13.86 -29.60
N LEU A 860 21.76 -14.50 -30.23
CA LEU A 860 21.95 -15.25 -31.48
C LEU A 860 21.45 -14.49 -32.70
N ASP A 861 20.63 -13.46 -32.49
CA ASP A 861 19.86 -12.75 -33.53
C ASP A 861 19.16 -13.70 -34.51
N GLN A 862 18.54 -14.75 -33.95
CA GLN A 862 17.81 -15.75 -34.72
C GLN A 862 16.35 -15.79 -34.27
N PRO A 863 15.39 -15.99 -35.20
CA PRO A 863 14.02 -16.28 -34.85
C PRO A 863 13.92 -17.55 -33.99
N ASN A 864 13.24 -17.47 -32.86
CA ASN A 864 12.70 -18.62 -32.16
C ASN A 864 11.44 -19.08 -32.90
N ARG A 865 11.60 -20.02 -33.84
CA ARG A 865 10.51 -20.50 -34.71
C ARG A 865 9.50 -21.40 -34.01
N SER A 866 9.31 -21.24 -32.70
CA SER A 866 8.29 -21.95 -31.95
C SER A 866 6.91 -21.43 -32.38
N LEU A 867 6.11 -22.31 -32.98
CA LEU A 867 4.70 -22.04 -33.28
C LEU A 867 3.85 -22.60 -32.14
N ASN A 868 3.26 -21.70 -31.37
CA ASN A 868 2.52 -22.03 -30.15
C ASN A 868 1.28 -21.14 -29.99
N ILE A 869 0.34 -21.62 -29.19
CA ILE A 869 -0.95 -20.96 -28.99
C ILE A 869 -0.82 -19.65 -28.21
N PHE A 870 0.08 -19.53 -27.23
CA PHE A 870 0.19 -18.32 -26.42
C PHE A 870 0.60 -17.12 -27.25
N THR A 871 1.58 -17.28 -28.15
CA THR A 871 2.00 -16.22 -29.05
C THR A 871 0.86 -15.78 -29.98
N ASN A 872 0.18 -16.73 -30.61
CA ASN A 872 -0.87 -16.41 -31.59
C ASN A 872 -2.16 -15.90 -30.93
N ALA A 873 -2.48 -16.38 -29.71
CA ALA A 873 -3.55 -15.84 -28.89
C ALA A 873 -3.21 -14.41 -28.43
N ALA A 874 -1.99 -14.16 -27.95
CA ALA A 874 -1.55 -12.81 -27.57
C ALA A 874 -1.71 -11.80 -28.72
N VAL A 875 -1.34 -12.19 -29.96
CA VAL A 875 -1.54 -11.35 -31.14
C VAL A 875 -3.03 -11.01 -31.34
N LEU A 876 -3.90 -12.02 -31.33
CA LEU A 876 -5.35 -11.80 -31.52
C LEU A 876 -5.96 -10.99 -30.38
N GLU A 877 -5.62 -11.29 -29.14
CA GLU A 877 -6.11 -10.59 -27.95
C GLU A 877 -5.59 -9.14 -27.89
N ALA A 878 -4.35 -8.88 -28.28
CA ALA A 878 -3.79 -7.53 -28.36
C ALA A 878 -4.46 -6.69 -29.45
N LEU A 879 -4.71 -7.28 -30.62
CA LEU A 879 -5.43 -6.59 -31.70
C LEU A 879 -6.91 -6.38 -31.35
N TYR A 880 -7.54 -7.35 -30.67
CA TYR A 880 -8.86 -7.15 -30.07
C TYR A 880 -8.85 -6.00 -29.06
N TYR A 881 -7.84 -5.93 -28.20
CA TYR A 881 -7.69 -4.85 -27.23
C TYR A 881 -7.60 -3.48 -27.92
N LYS A 882 -6.85 -3.36 -29.01
CA LYS A 882 -6.82 -2.12 -29.81
C LYS A 882 -8.17 -1.78 -30.45
N LYS A 883 -8.95 -2.78 -30.88
CA LYS A 883 -10.26 -2.54 -31.52
C LYS A 883 -11.38 -2.25 -30.51
N VAL A 884 -11.36 -2.94 -29.37
CA VAL A 884 -12.51 -3.06 -28.46
C VAL A 884 -12.16 -2.64 -27.02
N GLY A 885 -10.89 -2.73 -26.62
CA GLY A 885 -10.43 -2.45 -25.25
C GLY A 885 -10.29 -3.72 -24.39
N ASN A 886 -10.08 -3.53 -23.08
CA ASN A 886 -9.97 -4.62 -22.11
C ASN A 886 -11.22 -5.52 -22.13
N PHE A 887 -11.02 -6.85 -22.11
CA PHE A 887 -12.13 -7.82 -22.18
C PHE A 887 -13.21 -7.62 -21.11
N TYR A 888 -12.82 -7.19 -19.90
CA TYR A 888 -13.77 -6.94 -18.82
C TYR A 888 -14.53 -5.64 -19.05
N TYR A 889 -13.83 -4.52 -19.24
CA TYR A 889 -14.42 -3.17 -19.26
C TYR A 889 -15.20 -2.86 -20.54
N ALA A 890 -14.73 -3.32 -21.70
CA ALA A 890 -15.27 -2.92 -23.02
C ALA A 890 -16.77 -3.20 -23.26
N ARG A 891 -17.37 -4.13 -22.51
CA ARG A 891 -18.78 -4.54 -22.68
C ARG A 891 -19.71 -3.98 -21.60
N SER A 892 -19.18 -3.20 -20.67
CA SER A 892 -19.95 -2.56 -19.60
C SER A 892 -19.71 -1.05 -19.72
N PRO A 893 -20.46 -0.33 -20.58
CA PRO A 893 -20.26 1.10 -20.85
C PRO A 893 -20.25 1.88 -19.54
N LYS A 894 -21.24 1.64 -18.68
CA LYS A 894 -21.34 2.21 -17.34
C LYS A 894 -20.15 1.92 -16.43
N LEU A 895 -19.32 0.90 -16.66
CA LEU A 895 -18.13 0.59 -15.84
C LEU A 895 -16.87 1.20 -16.47
N TYR A 896 -16.75 1.09 -17.79
CA TYR A 896 -15.69 1.67 -18.59
C TYR A 896 -15.64 3.20 -18.48
N ASP A 897 -16.79 3.88 -18.60
CA ASP A 897 -16.94 5.33 -18.43
C ASP A 897 -16.63 5.80 -17.00
N LYS A 898 -16.77 4.90 -16.01
CA LYS A 898 -16.55 5.22 -14.60
C LYS A 898 -15.10 5.00 -14.13
N ILE A 899 -14.29 4.19 -14.84
CA ILE A 899 -12.88 3.91 -14.51
C ILE A 899 -11.91 4.80 -15.31
N ARG A 900 -12.40 5.44 -16.37
CA ARG A 900 -11.62 6.33 -17.22
C ARG A 900 -11.31 7.63 -16.48
N LEU A 901 -10.02 7.91 -16.28
CA LEU A 901 -9.53 9.26 -16.00
C LEU A 901 -9.63 10.04 -17.32
N HIS A 902 -10.72 10.76 -17.54
CA HIS A 902 -10.82 11.65 -18.70
C HIS A 902 -9.92 12.87 -18.47
N HIS A 903 -8.75 12.90 -19.10
CA HIS A 903 -7.97 14.12 -19.22
C HIS A 903 -8.72 15.06 -20.17
N VAL A 904 -9.36 16.07 -19.62
CA VAL A 904 -10.05 17.12 -20.36
C VAL A 904 -9.49 18.45 -19.93
N ASP A 905 -8.70 19.03 -20.82
CA ASP A 905 -8.20 20.39 -20.71
C ASP A 905 -8.79 21.18 -21.87
N ARG A 906 -9.69 22.13 -21.57
CA ARG A 906 -10.30 23.02 -22.55
C ARG A 906 -10.12 24.45 -22.08
N ALA A 907 -9.56 25.29 -22.94
CA ALA A 907 -9.39 26.71 -22.62
C ALA A 907 -10.74 27.45 -22.51
N ASP A 908 -11.76 26.96 -23.24
CA ASP A 908 -13.06 27.61 -23.36
C ASP A 908 -14.15 26.54 -23.49
N ALA A 909 -15.15 26.55 -22.61
CA ALA A 909 -16.33 25.68 -22.71
C ALA A 909 -17.41 26.07 -21.67
N TYR A 910 -18.64 25.64 -21.97
CA TYR A 910 -19.81 25.84 -21.14
C TYR A 910 -20.18 24.57 -20.36
N TYR A 911 -20.75 24.76 -19.18
CA TYR A 911 -21.15 23.68 -18.27
C TYR A 911 -22.43 24.03 -17.54
N ILE A 912 -23.17 23.02 -17.16
CA ILE A 912 -24.23 23.16 -16.16
C ILE A 912 -23.59 22.98 -14.79
N GLU A 913 -23.55 24.02 -13.97
CA GLU A 913 -22.94 24.02 -12.64
C GLU A 913 -24.02 24.05 -11.55
N SER A 914 -23.91 23.15 -10.57
CA SER A 914 -24.78 23.16 -9.38
C SER A 914 -24.48 24.34 -8.46
N TYR A 915 -25.36 24.62 -7.49
CA TYR A 915 -24.93 25.38 -6.32
C TYR A 915 -23.80 24.67 -5.58
N PRO A 916 -23.01 25.39 -4.76
CA PRO A 916 -22.03 24.79 -3.88
C PRO A 916 -22.67 23.76 -2.93
N ILE A 917 -22.02 22.60 -2.77
CA ILE A 917 -22.46 21.45 -1.96
C ILE A 917 -21.33 20.93 -1.04
N GLU A 918 -21.70 20.36 0.12
CA GLU A 918 -20.77 19.75 1.08
C GLU A 918 -20.42 18.28 0.71
N LEU A 919 -19.14 17.93 0.78
CA LEU A 919 -18.58 16.78 0.06
C LEU A 919 -18.58 15.42 0.78
N ARG A 920 -19.71 14.99 1.34
CA ARG A 920 -19.79 13.57 1.73
C ARG A 920 -21.15 12.92 1.52
N TYR A 921 -22.23 13.64 1.78
CA TYR A 921 -23.57 13.08 1.68
C TYR A 921 -24.32 13.61 0.45
N ASP A 922 -24.28 14.92 0.22
CA ASP A 922 -25.08 15.56 -0.81
C ASP A 922 -24.50 15.37 -2.22
N ALA A 923 -23.17 15.42 -2.34
CA ALA A 923 -22.49 15.10 -3.59
C ALA A 923 -22.77 13.67 -4.02
N GLN A 924 -22.68 12.68 -3.12
CA GLN A 924 -22.94 11.29 -3.47
C GLN A 924 -24.39 11.09 -3.94
N LYS A 925 -25.36 11.65 -3.22
CA LYS A 925 -26.79 11.54 -3.57
C LYS A 925 -27.12 12.21 -4.91
N LEU A 926 -26.56 13.40 -5.15
CA LEU A 926 -26.69 14.10 -6.43
C LEU A 926 -26.01 13.33 -7.57
N MET A 927 -24.82 12.80 -7.33
CA MET A 927 -24.08 11.98 -8.31
C MET A 927 -24.78 10.65 -8.64
N GLU A 928 -25.40 10.00 -7.65
CA GLU A 928 -26.22 8.80 -7.87
C GLU A 928 -27.42 9.12 -8.78
N SER A 929 -28.03 10.30 -8.59
CA SER A 929 -29.12 10.76 -9.44
C SER A 929 -28.69 11.10 -10.87
N LEU A 930 -27.43 11.49 -11.08
CA LEU A 930 -26.86 11.88 -12.37
C LEU A 930 -26.03 10.77 -13.04
N SER A 931 -26.13 9.53 -12.55
CA SER A 931 -25.18 8.44 -12.87
C SER A 931 -25.17 7.93 -14.31
N ASP A 932 -26.09 8.41 -15.16
CA ASP A 932 -26.21 8.07 -16.59
C ASP A 932 -25.86 9.27 -17.51
N GLU A 933 -25.39 10.39 -16.96
CA GLU A 933 -25.06 11.61 -17.72
C GLU A 933 -23.60 11.57 -18.28
N PRO A 934 -23.36 12.10 -19.50
CA PRO A 934 -22.18 11.83 -20.32
C PRO A 934 -20.86 12.34 -19.73
N VAL A 935 -20.90 13.38 -18.90
CA VAL A 935 -19.74 13.87 -18.15
C VAL A 935 -20.23 14.59 -16.90
N VAL A 936 -19.86 14.09 -15.71
CA VAL A 936 -20.07 14.82 -14.46
C VAL A 936 -18.71 15.00 -13.77
N ARG A 937 -18.48 16.20 -13.22
CA ARG A 937 -17.22 16.57 -12.57
C ARG A 937 -17.51 17.26 -11.27
N ILE A 938 -16.76 16.93 -10.24
CA ILE A 938 -16.78 17.70 -8.99
C ILE A 938 -15.57 18.62 -8.98
N VAL A 939 -15.81 19.91 -8.83
CA VAL A 939 -14.77 20.95 -8.81
C VAL A 939 -14.81 21.66 -7.45
N ARG A 940 -13.64 21.87 -6.84
CA ARG A 940 -13.54 22.65 -5.61
C ARG A 940 -13.80 24.13 -5.90
N LYS A 941 -14.71 24.75 -5.14
CA LYS A 941 -15.06 26.18 -5.23
C LYS A 941 -15.05 26.79 -3.82
N GLY A 942 -13.87 27.19 -3.36
CA GLY A 942 -13.67 27.64 -1.97
C GLY A 942 -13.60 26.47 -0.99
N MET A 943 -14.42 26.52 0.08
CA MET A 943 -14.61 25.41 1.03
C MET A 943 -15.66 24.39 0.55
N ASP A 944 -16.46 24.77 -0.45
CA ASP A 944 -17.52 23.95 -1.02
C ASP A 944 -17.11 23.36 -2.37
N PHE A 945 -18.00 22.56 -2.94
CA PHE A 945 -17.81 21.92 -4.24
C PHE A 945 -18.97 22.18 -5.15
N VAL A 946 -18.73 22.21 -6.46
CA VAL A 946 -19.80 22.30 -7.45
C VAL A 946 -19.74 21.08 -8.37
N VAL A 947 -20.91 20.60 -8.75
CA VAL A 947 -21.06 19.55 -9.76
C VAL A 947 -21.25 20.22 -11.10
N ARG A 948 -20.33 19.98 -12.03
CA ARG A 948 -20.43 20.41 -13.43
C ARG A 948 -20.86 19.24 -14.30
N VAL A 949 -21.94 19.41 -15.05
CA VAL A 949 -22.51 18.42 -15.96
C VAL A 949 -22.33 18.89 -17.41
N GLY A 950 -21.88 17.97 -18.26
CA GLY A 950 -21.63 18.18 -19.69
C GLY A 950 -20.36 18.98 -19.98
N VAL A 951 -20.09 19.16 -21.27
CA VAL A 951 -19.09 20.08 -21.84
C VAL A 951 -19.68 20.53 -23.15
N PHE A 952 -19.93 21.83 -23.30
CA PHE A 952 -20.59 22.37 -24.49
C PHE A 952 -19.73 23.44 -25.13
N ASP A 953 -19.74 23.49 -26.46
CA ASP A 953 -18.96 24.47 -27.22
C ASP A 953 -19.69 25.82 -27.22
N THR A 954 -21.02 25.81 -27.05
CA THR A 954 -21.86 27.02 -26.95
C THR A 954 -22.74 27.01 -25.70
N LYS A 955 -23.23 28.20 -25.32
CA LYS A 955 -24.14 28.35 -24.17
C LYS A 955 -25.49 27.72 -24.49
N GLU A 956 -25.93 27.85 -25.73
CA GLU A 956 -27.22 27.36 -26.24
C GLU A 956 -27.30 25.83 -26.15
N GLU A 957 -26.24 25.12 -26.50
CA GLU A 957 -26.13 23.66 -26.33
C GLU A 957 -26.24 23.25 -24.86
N ALA A 958 -25.62 24.00 -23.95
CA ALA A 958 -25.71 23.75 -22.51
C ALA A 958 -27.13 24.01 -21.98
N GLU A 959 -27.82 25.01 -22.51
CA GLU A 959 -29.20 25.38 -22.18
C GLU A 959 -30.20 24.32 -22.66
N GLU A 960 -30.05 23.85 -23.90
CA GLU A 960 -30.84 22.77 -24.46
C GLU A 960 -30.64 21.47 -23.66
N TYR A 961 -29.39 21.16 -23.32
CA TYR A 961 -29.06 20.01 -22.50
C TYR A 961 -29.66 20.09 -21.10
N LEU A 962 -29.53 21.24 -20.42
CA LEU A 962 -30.10 21.48 -19.10
C LEU A 962 -31.62 21.26 -19.09
N ASN A 963 -32.31 21.70 -20.14
CA ASN A 963 -33.75 21.53 -20.28
C ASN A 963 -34.15 20.07 -20.59
N SER A 964 -33.24 19.27 -21.16
CA SER A 964 -33.45 17.86 -21.46
C SER A 964 -33.25 16.92 -20.26
N LEU A 965 -32.57 17.39 -19.20
CA LEU A 965 -32.29 16.60 -18.01
C LEU A 965 -33.57 16.19 -17.30
N THR A 966 -33.74 14.88 -17.08
CA THR A 966 -34.87 14.34 -16.30
C THR A 966 -34.68 14.48 -14.78
N VAL A 967 -33.50 14.92 -14.36
CA VAL A 967 -33.06 15.03 -12.96
C VAL A 967 -32.90 16.50 -12.60
N ASN A 968 -33.56 16.94 -11.53
CA ASN A 968 -33.46 18.32 -11.05
C ASN A 968 -32.12 18.53 -10.32
N ILE A 969 -31.22 19.33 -10.91
CA ILE A 969 -29.98 19.79 -10.27
C ILE A 969 -30.29 21.08 -9.51
N PRO A 970 -30.26 21.08 -8.16
CA PRO A 970 -30.67 22.23 -7.38
C PRO A 970 -29.89 23.51 -7.73
N GLY A 971 -30.63 24.50 -8.27
CA GLY A 971 -30.11 25.81 -8.67
C GLY A 971 -29.01 25.76 -9.75
N ALA A 972 -29.09 24.76 -10.64
CA ALA A 972 -28.20 24.69 -11.79
C ALA A 972 -28.20 25.98 -12.62
N HIS A 973 -27.02 26.42 -13.01
CA HIS A 973 -26.82 27.56 -13.90
C HIS A 973 -25.70 27.24 -14.89
N ILE A 974 -25.75 27.86 -16.07
CA ILE A 974 -24.68 27.69 -17.03
C ILE A 974 -23.51 28.56 -16.63
N THR A 975 -22.34 27.96 -16.58
CA THR A 975 -21.07 28.64 -16.32
C THR A 975 -20.13 28.47 -17.51
N HIS A 976 -19.24 29.43 -17.66
CA HIS A 976 -18.24 29.48 -18.72
C HIS A 976 -16.87 29.58 -18.09
N SER A 977 -16.03 28.57 -18.26
CA SER A 977 -14.63 28.65 -17.79
C SER A 977 -13.72 27.67 -18.50
N ALA A 978 -12.43 27.98 -18.45
CA ALA A 978 -11.40 26.99 -18.71
C ALA A 978 -11.56 25.80 -17.77
N VAL A 979 -11.25 24.63 -18.30
CA VAL A 979 -11.34 23.36 -17.61
C VAL A 979 -9.98 22.71 -17.70
N HIS A 980 -9.49 22.31 -16.53
CA HIS A 980 -8.25 21.59 -16.40
C HIS A 980 -8.52 20.36 -15.55
N SER A 981 -8.22 19.19 -16.11
CA SER A 981 -8.50 17.90 -15.50
C SER A 981 -7.77 17.62 -14.21
N ASP A 982 -6.69 18.36 -13.98
CA ASP A 982 -5.96 18.40 -12.71
C ASP A 982 -6.78 18.97 -11.54
N ASN A 983 -7.90 19.68 -11.81
CA ASN A 983 -8.77 20.25 -10.79
C ASN A 983 -10.02 19.39 -10.49
N PHE A 984 -10.16 18.22 -11.13
CA PHE A 984 -11.35 17.39 -10.96
C PHE A 984 -11.21 16.41 -9.79
N MET A 985 -12.30 16.25 -9.05
CA MET A 985 -12.57 15.05 -8.29
C MET A 985 -13.51 14.20 -9.15
N LEU A 986 -13.00 13.09 -9.71
CA LEU A 986 -13.77 12.22 -10.61
C LEU A 986 -15.06 11.73 -9.93
N ALA A 987 -16.21 12.01 -10.52
CA ALA A 987 -17.46 11.44 -10.09
C ALA A 987 -18.27 11.05 -11.32
N ASN A 988 -18.53 9.75 -11.48
CA ASN A 988 -19.69 9.21 -12.23
C ASN A 988 -20.08 7.82 -11.69
N HIS A 989 -19.13 7.10 -11.10
CA HIS A 989 -19.17 6.73 -9.68
C HIS A 989 -17.84 7.21 -9.13
N PHE A 990 -17.75 7.60 -7.86
CA PHE A 990 -16.49 7.38 -7.18
C PHE A 990 -16.25 5.86 -7.26
N TYR A 991 -15.47 5.36 -8.23
CA TYR A 991 -14.42 4.48 -7.78
C TYR A 991 -13.52 5.40 -6.98
N LYS A 992 -13.91 5.58 -5.71
CA LYS A 992 -12.95 5.87 -4.69
C LYS A 992 -11.94 4.79 -4.95
N TYR A 993 -10.81 5.17 -5.54
CA TYR A 993 -9.63 4.36 -5.42
C TYR A 993 -9.37 4.44 -3.93
N GLU A 994 -10.07 3.58 -3.20
CA GLU A 994 -10.13 3.64 -1.77
C GLU A 994 -8.85 2.96 -1.38
N TYR A 995 -7.76 3.74 -1.42
CA TYR A 995 -6.43 3.33 -0.97
C TYR A 995 -6.53 2.62 0.37
N HIS A 996 -7.57 2.95 1.15
CA HIS A 996 -8.06 2.35 2.36
C HIS A 996 -8.57 0.89 2.21
N ARG A 997 -9.46 0.52 1.28
CA ARG A 997 -10.02 -0.86 1.20
C ARG A 997 -9.18 -1.78 0.31
N PRO A 998 -8.57 -2.85 0.85
CA PRO A 998 -7.98 -3.89 0.03
C PRO A 998 -9.10 -4.69 -0.68
N TYR A 999 -9.26 -4.50 -1.98
CA TYR A 999 -9.72 -5.51 -2.94
C TYR A 999 -11.15 -6.07 -2.81
N GLU A 1000 -12.10 -5.27 -2.35
CA GLU A 1000 -13.53 -5.55 -2.55
C GLU A 1000 -14.04 -4.85 -3.81
N ASN A 1001 -13.95 -5.54 -4.96
CA ASN A 1001 -14.74 -5.17 -6.14
C ASN A 1001 -16.16 -5.73 -5.95
N GLU A 1002 -17.03 -4.95 -5.30
CA GLU A 1002 -18.43 -5.28 -5.05
C GLU A 1002 -19.25 -5.48 -6.35
N ILE A 1003 -18.80 -4.87 -7.46
CA ILE A 1003 -19.41 -5.03 -8.78
C ILE A 1003 -19.23 -6.45 -9.29
N ILE A 1004 -17.99 -6.98 -9.24
CA ILE A 1004 -17.72 -8.39 -9.57
C ILE A 1004 -18.60 -9.31 -8.71
N ALA A 1005 -18.75 -9.05 -7.42
CA ALA A 1005 -19.60 -9.87 -6.54
C ALA A 1005 -21.08 -9.82 -6.97
N THR A 1006 -21.56 -8.66 -7.40
CA THR A 1006 -22.94 -8.42 -7.83
C THR A 1006 -23.24 -9.03 -9.19
N GLU A 1007 -22.42 -8.76 -10.20
CA GLU A 1007 -22.55 -9.30 -11.57
C GLU A 1007 -22.52 -10.83 -11.58
N ASN A 1008 -21.76 -11.45 -10.66
CA ASN A 1008 -21.55 -12.89 -10.63
C ASN A 1008 -22.54 -13.64 -9.71
N ARG A 1009 -23.54 -12.92 -9.17
CA ARG A 1009 -24.65 -13.51 -8.41
C ARG A 1009 -25.36 -14.68 -9.12
N PRO A 1010 -25.55 -14.71 -10.46
CA PRO A 1010 -26.17 -15.85 -11.14
C PRO A 1010 -25.46 -17.19 -10.88
N TYR A 1011 -24.12 -17.22 -10.92
CA TYR A 1011 -23.38 -18.45 -10.62
C TYR A 1011 -23.46 -18.79 -9.13
N ALA A 1012 -23.36 -17.79 -8.25
CA ALA A 1012 -23.48 -17.97 -6.81
C ALA A 1012 -24.83 -18.59 -6.40
N LEU A 1013 -25.92 -18.21 -7.09
CA LEU A 1013 -27.26 -18.78 -6.90
C LEU A 1013 -27.42 -20.16 -7.57
N PHE A 1014 -26.74 -20.40 -8.70
CA PHE A 1014 -26.77 -21.67 -9.42
C PHE A 1014 -26.09 -22.80 -8.64
N LEU A 1015 -24.90 -22.54 -8.08
CA LEU A 1015 -24.03 -23.58 -7.51
C LEU A 1015 -24.70 -24.42 -6.40
N PRO A 1016 -25.37 -23.84 -5.38
CA PRO A 1016 -26.06 -24.61 -4.35
C PRO A 1016 -27.18 -25.49 -4.91
N ARG A 1017 -27.96 -24.97 -5.87
CA ARG A 1017 -29.07 -25.70 -6.52
C ARG A 1017 -28.54 -26.90 -7.30
N TYR A 1018 -27.47 -26.70 -8.07
CA TYR A 1018 -26.82 -27.77 -8.82
C TYR A 1018 -26.23 -28.85 -7.91
N GLN A 1019 -25.54 -28.46 -6.83
CA GLN A 1019 -25.00 -29.40 -5.85
C GLN A 1019 -26.10 -30.23 -5.15
N ALA A 1020 -27.23 -29.60 -4.81
CA ALA A 1020 -28.38 -30.30 -4.24
C ALA A 1020 -28.97 -31.33 -5.23
N MET A 1021 -29.12 -30.96 -6.51
CA MET A 1021 -29.58 -31.88 -7.56
C MET A 1021 -28.63 -33.08 -7.72
N MET A 1022 -27.31 -32.85 -7.73
CA MET A 1022 -26.32 -33.92 -7.88
C MET A 1022 -26.27 -34.85 -6.66
N LYS A 1023 -26.44 -34.31 -5.44
CA LYS A 1023 -26.61 -35.12 -4.22
C LYS A 1023 -27.84 -36.02 -4.31
N LYS A 1024 -29.00 -35.48 -4.74
CA LYS A 1024 -30.23 -36.27 -4.98
C LYS A 1024 -30.02 -37.38 -6.01
N LYS A 1025 -29.39 -37.08 -7.15
CA LYS A 1025 -29.06 -38.10 -8.18
C LYS A 1025 -28.16 -39.21 -7.63
N LYS A 1026 -27.12 -38.88 -6.84
CA LYS A 1026 -26.27 -39.88 -6.17
C LYS A 1026 -27.05 -40.75 -5.17
N LEU A 1027 -27.96 -40.17 -4.38
CA LEU A 1027 -28.82 -40.87 -3.42
C LEU A 1027 -29.83 -41.81 -4.11
N VAL A 1028 -30.42 -41.38 -5.22
CA VAL A 1028 -31.33 -42.21 -6.03
C VAL A 1028 -30.56 -43.38 -6.69
N HIS A 1029 -29.33 -43.13 -7.15
CA HIS A 1029 -28.49 -44.16 -7.76
C HIS A 1029 -27.99 -45.19 -6.72
N THR A 1030 -27.63 -44.75 -5.51
CA THR A 1030 -27.29 -45.66 -4.38
C THR A 1030 -28.50 -46.45 -3.89
N LYS A 1031 -29.71 -45.86 -3.84
CA LYS A 1031 -30.96 -46.59 -3.55
C LYS A 1031 -31.32 -47.62 -4.63
N LYS A 1032 -31.12 -47.31 -5.93
CA LYS A 1032 -31.31 -48.29 -7.02
C LYS A 1032 -30.26 -49.41 -6.99
N SER A 1033 -29.00 -49.07 -6.72
CA SER A 1033 -27.91 -50.05 -6.54
C SER A 1033 -28.16 -50.99 -5.35
N SER A 1034 -28.60 -50.45 -4.20
CA SER A 1034 -28.90 -51.25 -3.00
C SER A 1034 -30.15 -52.13 -3.17
N LYS A 1035 -31.17 -51.68 -3.92
CA LYS A 1035 -32.30 -52.53 -4.32
C LYS A 1035 -31.89 -53.66 -5.28
N SER A 1036 -30.98 -53.40 -6.24
CA SER A 1036 -30.48 -54.47 -7.13
C SER A 1036 -29.60 -55.49 -6.38
N LYS A 1037 -28.82 -55.06 -5.37
CA LYS A 1037 -28.05 -55.95 -4.49
C LYS A 1037 -28.92 -56.75 -3.52
N LYS A 1038 -30.08 -56.22 -3.09
CA LYS A 1038 -31.07 -56.99 -2.32
C LYS A 1038 -31.79 -58.04 -3.17
N HIS A 1039 -31.95 -57.83 -4.48
CA HIS A 1039 -32.50 -58.86 -5.38
C HIS A 1039 -31.51 -59.96 -5.78
N THR A 1040 -30.20 -59.72 -5.71
CA THR A 1040 -29.16 -60.73 -5.96
C THR A 1040 -28.75 -61.54 -4.73
N LYS A 1041 -29.19 -61.16 -3.52
CA LYS A 1041 -29.05 -61.97 -2.28
C LYS A 1041 -30.29 -62.81 -1.93
N LYS A 1042 -31.28 -62.86 -2.82
CA LYS A 1042 -32.53 -63.62 -2.67
C LYS A 1042 -32.80 -64.55 -3.87
N LYS A 1043 -31.72 -65.02 -4.52
CA LYS A 1043 -31.73 -66.16 -5.44
C LYS A 1043 -30.66 -67.13 -5.02
#